data_AF-A0A2P4T3T7-F1
#
_entry.id   AF-A0A2P4T3T7-F1
#
_cell.length_a   1.000
_cell.length_b   1.000
_cell.length_c   1.000
_cell.angle_alpha   90.00
_cell.angle_beta   90.00
_cell.angle_gamma   90.00
#
_symmetry.space_group_name_H-M   'P 1'
#
loop_
_entity.id
_entity.type
_entity.pdbx_description
1 polymer ?
#
loop_
_entity_poly.entity_id
_entity_poly.type
_entity_poly.pdbx_seq_one_letter_code
_entity_poly.pdbx_strand_id
1 'polypeptide(L)'
;MDFQSCFAFPIGILLCCALQASAIQLPASENCTSNGQRISFSHSYKIDLPTSSQIKVETDPLQHEGNSGVQLDPGEAEENEEQDIIFRHNIHVHAPKGSCETLAHVKDLLERLEKLEKEVAELREVCSPQKCCGGSQGVTHCSGHGMFLYETCSCKCAEGWEGSDCSHPTCPNFCSGHGRCDGGRCICDEPYFSEDCSQQLCPENCSGNGICDTAKGVCLCYEEFIGEDCSEKRCPGDCSGNGFCDTGECYCHEGFFGPDCSQVLAPQNLQLLNATEDSMAVGWDQVTDVDNYLISYYPVGHETQEKQVHVPKEQLSYEITGLRPSTTYNVTLYHVKKGITSEPMHLEASTVPSALSAIWVTEEMEYSLEVEWENPPTDVDYYKLKFRSLVDVDEKQVMVPKSSDPKSRHIMTGLKPGMEYEVTVIPVKDDIEGKPSSVSGRTGIDSPTNVVTDRVTEDTATVSWIKVQAPIDRYMVRYTSADGDAKETEVGSENSIITLLDLKPGMEYTIHIWAEKGPHRSKKASTRALTGIDSPTKLLTDQVTENTITVSWNKVQALIDRYRVNYTLADGDTEEREVEKDKNVTTLAGLKPGMEYVIHIWAEKGEQQSKRASTEAVTEIDSLSHLVTDQVTEDTVTISWDRVLALIDRYVVNYTSADGDTEEIEVGKNMTATTLVGLKPGTEYVIYLWAEKGVRQSKRTSTEAVTGIPEE
;
A
#
# COMPACT_ATOMS: atom_id res chain seq x y z
N MET A 1 24.51 39.72 -47.01
CA MET A 1 24.83 40.06 -48.41
C MET A 1 23.95 41.24 -48.78
N ASP A 2 24.45 42.46 -48.59
CA ASP A 2 23.89 43.62 -49.29
C ASP A 2 24.31 43.55 -50.75
N PHE A 3 23.40 43.84 -51.66
CA PHE A 3 23.64 44.47 -52.96
C PHE A 3 22.28 45.07 -53.39
N GLN A 4 22.00 46.37 -53.26
CA GLN A 4 22.65 47.54 -53.88
C GLN A 4 22.35 47.64 -55.39
N SER A 5 22.19 48.88 -55.88
CA SER A 5 22.37 49.29 -57.29
C SER A 5 21.22 48.97 -58.28
N CYS A 6 20.93 49.78 -59.30
CA CYS A 6 21.48 51.12 -59.64
C CYS A 6 20.74 51.81 -60.83
N PHE A 7 21.14 53.06 -61.12
CA PHE A 7 21.21 53.70 -62.46
C PHE A 7 19.90 53.97 -63.25
N ALA A 8 19.80 54.93 -64.19
CA ALA A 8 20.59 56.14 -64.49
C ALA A 8 19.96 56.96 -65.65
N PHE A 9 19.96 58.31 -65.54
CA PHE A 9 20.21 59.28 -66.64
C PHE A 9 19.18 59.35 -67.84
N PRO A 10 19.27 60.31 -68.81
CA PRO A 10 19.31 61.78 -68.67
C PRO A 10 18.66 62.62 -69.83
N ILE A 11 18.95 63.94 -69.85
CA ILE A 11 18.85 64.94 -70.97
C ILE A 11 17.43 65.52 -71.24
N GLY A 12 17.23 66.85 -71.35
CA GLY A 12 18.13 67.99 -71.07
C GLY A 12 17.69 69.32 -71.72
N ILE A 13 18.53 70.38 -71.54
CA ILE A 13 18.93 71.40 -72.55
C ILE A 13 17.90 72.53 -72.86
N LEU A 14 18.18 73.83 -73.04
CA LEU A 14 19.36 74.77 -73.01
C LEU A 14 18.80 76.13 -72.46
N LEU A 15 19.48 76.87 -71.55
CA LEU A 15 20.32 78.08 -71.78
C LEU A 15 19.61 79.32 -72.43
N CYS A 16 19.99 80.58 -72.16
CA CYS A 16 21.29 81.08 -71.67
C CYS A 16 21.28 82.45 -70.95
N CYS A 17 22.37 82.69 -70.19
CA CYS A 17 23.22 83.89 -70.20
C CYS A 17 22.80 85.15 -69.37
N ALA A 18 23.70 85.89 -68.70
CA ALA A 18 25.14 85.68 -68.44
C ALA A 18 25.74 86.67 -67.38
N LEU A 19 26.69 86.18 -66.55
CA LEU A 19 27.95 86.80 -66.04
C LEU A 19 27.90 88.13 -65.23
N GLN A 20 28.79 88.49 -64.28
CA GLN A 20 30.17 88.09 -63.91
C GLN A 20 30.30 87.96 -62.35
N ALA A 21 30.94 86.96 -61.73
CA ALA A 21 32.39 86.80 -61.41
C ALA A 21 33.01 87.95 -60.56
N SER A 22 33.83 87.74 -59.50
CA SER A 22 34.38 86.54 -58.80
C SER A 22 35.34 87.01 -57.66
N ALA A 23 35.82 86.25 -56.65
CA ALA A 23 35.40 85.04 -55.91
C ALA A 23 36.53 84.68 -54.89
N ILE A 24 36.25 84.09 -53.70
CA ILE A 24 37.24 83.51 -52.74
C ILE A 24 36.61 82.36 -51.91
N GLN A 25 37.47 81.45 -51.43
CA GLN A 25 37.31 80.04 -51.03
C GLN A 25 36.31 79.62 -49.92
N LEU A 26 35.91 78.33 -50.03
CA LEU A 26 35.28 77.44 -49.04
C LEU A 26 36.15 77.21 -47.76
N PRO A 27 35.54 76.84 -46.61
CA PRO A 27 35.28 75.42 -46.32
C PRO A 27 33.83 75.10 -45.93
N ALA A 28 33.55 73.80 -45.75
CA ALA A 28 32.21 73.25 -45.53
C ALA A 28 31.82 73.10 -44.04
N SER A 29 30.57 72.66 -43.84
CA SER A 29 29.91 72.21 -42.61
C SER A 29 29.71 73.23 -41.48
N GLU A 30 28.45 73.62 -41.26
CA GLU A 30 27.92 73.77 -39.91
C GLU A 30 26.60 73.01 -39.75
N ASN A 31 26.52 72.24 -38.67
CA ASN A 31 25.30 71.60 -38.21
C ASN A 31 24.28 72.66 -37.79
N CYS A 32 23.02 72.52 -38.20
CA CYS A 32 21.91 73.08 -37.42
C CYS A 32 21.60 72.18 -36.21
N THR A 33 22.58 72.04 -35.32
CA THR A 33 22.34 71.69 -33.90
C THR A 33 22.61 72.93 -33.07
N SER A 34 21.63 73.83 -33.01
CA SER A 34 21.47 74.71 -31.85
C SER A 34 20.45 74.06 -30.90
N ASN A 35 20.76 74.10 -29.60
CA ASN A 35 19.95 73.54 -28.51
C ASN A 35 18.45 73.78 -28.70
N GLY A 36 17.65 72.79 -28.29
CA GLY A 36 16.19 72.85 -28.33
C GLY A 36 15.66 74.14 -27.68
N GLN A 37 15.30 75.10 -28.53
CA GLN A 37 14.76 76.37 -28.08
C GLN A 37 13.31 76.13 -27.68
N ARG A 38 13.10 75.94 -26.38
CA ARG A 38 11.80 75.66 -25.76
C ARG A 38 10.93 76.92 -25.90
N ILE A 39 10.21 77.05 -27.02
CA ILE A 39 9.28 78.16 -27.22
C ILE A 39 8.18 78.01 -26.16
N SER A 40 8.24 78.90 -25.18
CA SER A 40 7.41 78.86 -23.98
C SER A 40 6.42 80.01 -24.08
N PHE A 41 5.21 79.72 -24.54
CA PHE A 41 4.13 80.71 -24.54
C PHE A 41 3.46 80.73 -23.17
N SER A 42 3.76 81.74 -22.34
CA SER A 42 3.00 81.98 -21.12
C SER A 42 1.83 82.91 -21.41
N HIS A 43 0.63 82.35 -21.55
CA HIS A 43 -0.60 83.14 -21.43
C HIS A 43 -0.99 83.15 -19.94
N SER A 44 -1.03 84.35 -19.34
CA SER A 44 -1.51 84.57 -17.97
C SER A 44 -2.68 85.53 -18.02
N TYR A 45 -3.89 85.02 -17.77
CA TYR A 45 -5.07 85.85 -17.53
C TYR A 45 -5.36 85.89 -16.02
N LYS A 46 -5.75 87.06 -15.52
CA LYS A 46 -6.19 87.25 -14.13
C LYS A 46 -7.70 87.06 -14.05
N ILE A 47 -8.18 86.30 -13.08
CA ILE A 47 -9.61 86.29 -12.71
C ILE A 47 -9.70 86.84 -11.29
N ASP A 48 -10.25 88.04 -11.16
CA ASP A 48 -10.60 88.63 -9.86
C ASP A 48 -11.89 87.95 -9.35
N LEU A 49 -11.76 87.06 -8.36
CA LEU A 49 -12.90 86.39 -7.73
C LEU A 49 -13.47 87.24 -6.59
N PRO A 50 -14.79 87.53 -6.58
CA PRO A 50 -15.42 88.23 -5.46
C PRO A 50 -15.52 87.32 -4.22
N THR A 51 -15.47 87.94 -3.05
CA THR A 51 -15.30 87.28 -1.75
C THR A 51 -16.55 86.53 -1.23
N SER A 52 -17.02 85.49 -1.93
CA SER A 52 -18.06 84.56 -1.41
C SER A 52 -18.32 83.31 -2.27
N SER A 53 -17.38 82.35 -2.31
CA SER A 53 -17.69 80.99 -2.78
C SER A 53 -16.76 79.94 -2.16
N GLN A 54 -17.29 79.14 -1.23
CA GLN A 54 -16.60 78.00 -0.64
C GLN A 54 -16.64 76.81 -1.61
N ILE A 55 -15.48 76.31 -2.03
CA ILE A 55 -15.38 75.05 -2.79
C ILE A 55 -14.61 74.05 -1.93
N LYS A 56 -15.28 72.97 -1.55
CA LYS A 56 -14.69 71.79 -0.90
C LYS A 56 -14.47 70.72 -1.96
N VAL A 57 -13.31 70.08 -1.95
CA VAL A 57 -13.03 68.87 -2.72
C VAL A 57 -12.62 67.78 -1.74
N GLU A 58 -13.35 66.67 -1.75
CA GLU A 58 -13.00 65.45 -1.00
C GLU A 58 -12.10 64.56 -1.87
N THR A 59 -11.17 63.85 -1.21
CA THR A 59 -10.32 62.82 -1.83
C THR A 59 -10.08 61.69 -0.84
N ASP A 60 -10.24 60.45 -1.31
CA ASP A 60 -9.91 59.20 -0.60
C ASP A 60 -9.60 58.12 -1.68
N PRO A 61 -8.95 56.98 -1.39
CA PRO A 61 -7.54 56.88 -1.02
C PRO A 61 -6.73 55.93 -1.94
N LEU A 62 -5.58 55.43 -1.45
CA LEU A 62 -4.67 54.38 -1.98
C LEU A 62 -3.57 54.87 -2.97
N GLN A 63 -2.30 54.41 -2.94
CA GLN A 63 -1.48 53.70 -1.94
C GLN A 63 0.00 53.79 -2.38
N HIS A 64 0.97 54.05 -1.48
CA HIS A 64 2.22 53.27 -1.30
C HIS A 64 3.20 53.88 -0.29
N GLU A 65 4.01 53.01 0.32
CA GLU A 65 4.97 53.32 1.39
C GLU A 65 6.26 54.01 0.91
N GLY A 66 6.84 54.86 1.76
CA GLY A 66 8.11 55.56 1.49
C GLY A 66 8.62 56.35 2.70
N ASN A 67 9.23 55.63 3.65
CA ASN A 67 9.59 56.12 5.00
C ASN A 67 10.48 57.39 5.05
N SER A 68 9.95 58.50 5.60
CA SER A 68 10.69 59.52 6.36
C SER A 68 9.72 60.48 7.06
N GLY A 69 9.74 60.52 8.40
CA GLY A 69 8.80 61.32 9.18
C GLY A 69 9.18 62.81 9.26
N VAL A 70 8.16 63.68 9.18
CA VAL A 70 8.21 65.07 9.68
C VAL A 70 6.94 65.32 10.49
N GLN A 71 7.12 65.88 11.68
CA GLN A 71 6.06 66.18 12.63
C GLN A 71 5.36 67.49 12.25
N LEU A 72 4.02 67.49 12.21
CA LEU A 72 3.21 68.69 12.02
C LEU A 72 2.61 69.13 13.36
N ASP A 73 3.05 70.31 13.81
CA ASP A 73 2.53 71.03 14.97
C ASP A 73 1.41 71.98 14.48
N PRO A 74 0.22 72.03 15.10
CA PRO A 74 -0.86 72.89 14.64
C PRO A 74 -0.64 74.34 15.11
N GLY A 75 0.15 75.10 14.34
CA GLY A 75 0.40 76.53 14.52
C GLY A 75 -0.73 77.41 13.98
N GLU A 76 -1.12 78.39 14.78
CA GLU A 76 -2.24 79.32 14.64
C GLU A 76 -2.27 80.14 13.32
N ALA A 77 -3.47 80.65 12.98
CA ALA A 77 -3.69 81.51 11.83
C ALA A 77 -3.32 82.98 12.11
N GLU A 78 -2.75 83.66 11.12
CA GLU A 78 -2.84 85.12 10.99
C GLU A 78 -3.38 85.50 9.60
N GLU A 79 -4.08 86.64 9.55
CA GLU A 79 -4.88 87.08 8.40
C GLU A 79 -4.11 87.97 7.42
N ASN A 80 -4.64 88.10 6.19
CA ASN A 80 -4.29 89.08 5.17
C ASN A 80 -2.93 88.96 4.44
N GLU A 81 -2.88 88.05 3.47
CA GLU A 81 -2.22 88.32 2.19
C GLU A 81 -3.18 88.02 1.03
N GLU A 82 -3.15 88.84 -0.03
CA GLU A 82 -4.03 88.71 -1.20
C GLU A 82 -3.70 87.44 -1.99
N GLN A 83 -4.61 86.46 -2.01
CA GLN A 83 -4.42 85.23 -2.79
C GLN A 83 -4.76 85.43 -4.28
N ASP A 84 -3.86 86.08 -5.00
CA ASP A 84 -3.88 86.13 -6.47
C ASP A 84 -3.62 84.72 -7.06
N ILE A 85 -4.68 84.02 -7.49
CA ILE A 85 -4.56 82.70 -8.12
C ILE A 85 -4.10 82.85 -9.59
N ILE A 86 -2.78 82.86 -9.80
CA ILE A 86 -2.18 82.93 -11.13
C ILE A 86 -2.15 81.54 -11.77
N PHE A 87 -3.12 81.26 -12.65
CA PHE A 87 -3.11 80.05 -13.50
C PHE A 87 -2.06 80.15 -14.63
N ARG A 88 -0.84 79.67 -14.37
CA ARG A 88 0.21 79.53 -15.39
C ARG A 88 0.08 78.23 -16.18
N HIS A 89 -0.56 78.29 -17.34
CA HIS A 89 -0.52 77.22 -18.33
C HIS A 89 0.81 77.20 -19.10
N ASN A 90 1.77 76.43 -18.60
CA ASN A 90 3.03 76.16 -19.32
C ASN A 90 2.84 75.01 -20.32
N ILE A 91 2.28 75.32 -21.50
CA ILE A 91 2.11 74.35 -22.59
C ILE A 91 3.47 74.11 -23.25
N HIS A 92 4.02 72.91 -23.08
CA HIS A 92 5.30 72.50 -23.65
C HIS A 92 5.09 71.73 -24.95
N VAL A 93 5.02 72.44 -26.08
CA VAL A 93 4.89 71.80 -27.40
C VAL A 93 6.24 71.25 -27.86
N HIS A 94 6.38 69.93 -27.96
CA HIS A 94 7.49 69.30 -28.68
C HIS A 94 7.21 69.36 -30.18
N ALA A 95 8.10 70.01 -30.94
CA ALA A 95 7.97 70.13 -32.39
C ALA A 95 8.08 68.76 -33.09
N PRO A 96 7.13 68.38 -33.96
CA PRO A 96 7.26 67.20 -34.81
C PRO A 96 8.39 67.37 -35.82
N LYS A 97 9.03 66.26 -36.22
CA LYS A 97 9.99 66.24 -37.33
C LYS A 97 9.24 66.29 -38.67
N GLY A 98 9.20 67.44 -39.36
CA GLY A 98 8.77 67.47 -40.76
C GLY A 98 8.46 68.85 -41.35
N SER A 99 9.03 69.12 -42.53
CA SER A 99 8.83 70.28 -43.42
C SER A 99 9.31 71.66 -42.90
N CYS A 100 10.12 72.35 -43.72
CA CYS A 100 10.65 73.68 -43.45
C CYS A 100 9.77 74.81 -44.04
N GLU A 101 8.64 74.46 -44.67
CA GLU A 101 7.81 75.38 -45.46
C GLU A 101 6.72 76.06 -44.62
N THR A 102 6.18 75.38 -43.62
CA THR A 102 5.14 75.93 -42.72
C THR A 102 5.66 77.04 -41.80
N LEU A 103 6.95 77.03 -41.44
CA LEU A 103 7.54 78.12 -40.65
C LEU A 103 7.70 79.42 -41.47
N ALA A 104 7.86 79.31 -42.79
CA ALA A 104 7.95 80.46 -43.68
C ALA A 104 6.59 81.15 -43.88
N HIS A 105 5.51 80.38 -44.00
CA HIS A 105 4.15 80.91 -44.14
C HIS A 105 3.68 81.71 -42.91
N VAL A 106 4.01 81.27 -41.69
CA VAL A 106 3.67 82.02 -40.46
C VAL A 106 4.42 83.36 -40.39
N LYS A 107 5.63 83.42 -40.96
CA LYS A 107 6.43 84.65 -41.00
C LYS A 107 5.93 85.65 -42.05
N ASP A 108 5.54 85.19 -43.25
CA ASP A 108 4.88 86.03 -44.28
C ASP A 108 3.55 86.61 -43.78
N LEU A 109 2.79 85.85 -42.98
CA LEU A 109 1.53 86.34 -42.40
C LEU A 109 1.74 87.47 -41.38
N LEU A 110 2.82 87.39 -40.57
CA LEU A 110 3.18 88.42 -39.59
C LEU A 110 3.68 89.71 -40.26
N GLU A 111 4.55 89.61 -41.28
CA GLU A 111 5.02 90.79 -42.04
C GLU A 111 3.86 91.50 -42.78
N ARG A 112 2.81 90.78 -43.17
CA ARG A 112 1.59 91.38 -43.77
C ARG A 112 0.71 92.12 -42.76
N LEU A 113 0.61 91.63 -41.52
CA LEU A 113 -0.14 92.31 -40.45
C LEU A 113 0.54 93.61 -40.02
N GLU A 114 1.86 93.58 -39.82
CA GLU A 114 2.65 94.77 -39.47
C GLU A 114 2.63 95.83 -40.59
N LYS A 115 2.52 95.39 -41.86
CA LYS A 115 2.31 96.29 -43.00
C LYS A 115 0.91 96.91 -43.04
N LEU A 116 -0.14 96.15 -42.69
CA LEU A 116 -1.52 96.68 -42.65
C LEU A 116 -1.71 97.73 -41.53
N GLU A 117 -1.16 97.52 -40.34
CA GLU A 117 -1.21 98.55 -39.27
C GLU A 117 -0.55 99.86 -39.69
N LYS A 118 0.50 99.78 -40.52
CA LYS A 118 1.21 100.96 -41.03
C LYS A 118 0.44 101.69 -42.14
N GLU A 119 -0.22 100.97 -43.05
CA GLU A 119 -1.07 101.56 -44.08
C GLU A 119 -2.35 102.19 -43.49
N VAL A 120 -2.91 101.62 -42.42
CA VAL A 120 -4.05 102.20 -41.67
C VAL A 120 -3.64 103.45 -40.86
N ALA A 121 -2.39 103.54 -40.40
CA ALA A 121 -1.87 104.73 -39.74
C ALA A 121 -1.68 105.93 -40.69
N GLU A 122 -1.28 105.71 -41.94
CA GLU A 122 -1.06 106.78 -42.93
C GLU A 122 -2.37 107.31 -43.56
N LEU A 123 -3.43 106.49 -43.64
CA LEU A 123 -4.74 106.89 -44.17
C LEU A 123 -5.53 107.88 -43.27
N ARG A 124 -5.08 108.11 -42.03
CA ARG A 124 -5.76 108.96 -41.05
C ARG A 124 -5.54 110.48 -41.22
N GLU A 125 -4.58 110.89 -42.06
CA GLU A 125 -4.17 112.31 -42.24
C GLU A 125 -4.71 112.99 -43.52
N VAL A 126 -5.50 112.30 -44.36
CA VAL A 126 -5.93 112.84 -45.68
C VAL A 126 -7.40 113.29 -45.75
N CYS A 127 -8.24 112.94 -44.77
CA CYS A 127 -9.66 113.34 -44.73
C CYS A 127 -9.92 114.50 -43.76
N SER A 128 -9.86 115.74 -44.27
CA SER A 128 -10.37 116.94 -43.57
C SER A 128 -11.78 117.34 -44.03
N PRO A 129 -12.71 117.69 -43.11
CA PRO A 129 -14.16 117.61 -43.37
C PRO A 129 -14.75 118.86 -44.03
N GLN A 130 -14.45 119.10 -45.31
CA GLN A 130 -15.08 120.22 -46.05
C GLN A 130 -15.31 120.01 -47.56
N LYS A 131 -15.17 118.79 -48.10
CA LYS A 131 -15.38 118.50 -49.54
C LYS A 131 -16.14 117.21 -49.92
N CYS A 132 -16.59 116.39 -48.96
CA CYS A 132 -17.15 115.05 -49.27
C CYS A 132 -18.61 115.03 -49.76
N CYS A 133 -19.39 116.10 -49.57
CA CYS A 133 -20.81 116.16 -49.94
C CYS A 133 -21.06 117.05 -51.18
N GLY A 134 -20.33 116.83 -52.27
CA GLY A 134 -20.47 117.65 -53.49
C GLY A 134 -20.26 116.86 -54.77
N GLY A 135 -21.34 116.45 -55.45
CA GLY A 135 -21.20 115.77 -56.74
C GLY A 135 -22.45 115.24 -57.46
N SER A 136 -23.62 115.11 -56.82
CA SER A 136 -24.82 114.60 -57.51
C SER A 136 -26.13 115.03 -56.84
N GLN A 137 -27.03 115.63 -57.62
CA GLN A 137 -28.40 115.91 -57.20
C GLN A 137 -29.21 114.61 -57.19
N GLY A 138 -29.88 114.25 -56.09
CA GLY A 138 -30.92 113.20 -56.16
C GLY A 138 -31.27 112.42 -54.89
N VAL A 139 -30.42 112.33 -53.87
CA VAL A 139 -30.68 111.48 -52.68
C VAL A 139 -30.68 112.29 -51.39
N THR A 140 -31.81 112.95 -51.10
CA THR A 140 -32.10 113.62 -49.82
C THR A 140 -33.35 113.02 -49.16
N HIS A 141 -33.63 111.73 -49.39
CA HIS A 141 -34.76 111.02 -48.81
C HIS A 141 -34.42 109.55 -48.54
N CYS A 142 -34.42 109.15 -47.26
CA CYS A 142 -34.20 107.77 -46.82
C CYS A 142 -35.51 106.97 -46.87
N SER A 143 -36.13 106.93 -48.05
CA SER A 143 -37.38 106.23 -48.37
C SER A 143 -38.57 106.48 -47.42
N GLY A 144 -38.55 107.57 -46.64
CA GLY A 144 -39.53 107.86 -45.59
C GLY A 144 -39.33 107.08 -44.27
N HIS A 145 -38.38 106.14 -44.23
CA HIS A 145 -38.15 105.20 -43.11
C HIS A 145 -36.76 105.38 -42.46
N GLY A 146 -36.17 106.57 -42.53
CA GLY A 146 -34.89 106.88 -41.90
C GLY A 146 -34.51 108.36 -41.92
N MET A 147 -33.40 108.68 -41.24
CA MET A 147 -32.77 110.00 -41.21
C MET A 147 -31.44 109.97 -41.98
N PHE A 148 -31.23 110.93 -42.90
CA PHE A 148 -29.97 111.04 -43.63
C PHE A 148 -28.88 111.66 -42.75
N LEU A 149 -27.75 110.96 -42.59
CA LEU A 149 -26.60 111.44 -41.84
C LEU A 149 -25.57 112.06 -42.79
N TYR A 150 -25.51 113.39 -42.78
CA TYR A 150 -24.61 114.18 -43.64
C TYR A 150 -23.11 113.95 -43.35
N GLU A 151 -22.75 113.45 -42.18
CA GLU A 151 -21.36 113.16 -41.80
C GLU A 151 -20.81 111.87 -42.45
N THR A 152 -21.70 110.92 -42.80
CA THR A 152 -21.35 109.60 -43.35
C THR A 152 -21.92 109.34 -44.75
N CYS A 153 -22.67 110.30 -45.32
CA CYS A 153 -23.39 110.14 -46.60
C CYS A 153 -24.29 108.89 -46.66
N SER A 154 -24.90 108.52 -45.53
CA SER A 154 -25.70 107.30 -45.40
C SER A 154 -27.01 107.54 -44.66
N CYS A 155 -28.00 106.68 -44.90
CA CYS A 155 -29.25 106.70 -44.16
C CYS A 155 -29.12 105.91 -42.86
N LYS A 156 -29.50 106.55 -41.73
CA LYS A 156 -29.80 105.84 -40.49
C LYS A 156 -31.26 105.45 -40.50
N CYS A 157 -31.53 104.17 -40.70
CA CYS A 157 -32.88 103.65 -40.77
C CYS A 157 -33.59 103.65 -39.41
N ALA A 158 -34.92 103.74 -39.46
CA ALA A 158 -35.78 103.54 -38.31
C ALA A 158 -35.80 102.06 -37.92
N GLU A 159 -36.20 101.78 -36.68
CA GLU A 159 -36.28 100.42 -36.15
C GLU A 159 -37.19 99.53 -37.01
N GLY A 160 -36.68 98.35 -37.38
CA GLY A 160 -37.34 97.43 -38.32
C GLY A 160 -37.07 97.69 -39.80
N TRP A 161 -36.17 98.62 -40.17
CA TRP A 161 -35.77 98.89 -41.56
C TRP A 161 -34.25 98.93 -41.75
N GLU A 162 -33.79 98.51 -42.93
CA GLU A 162 -32.40 98.42 -43.34
C GLU A 162 -32.20 98.65 -44.85
N GLY A 163 -30.96 98.50 -45.31
CA GLY A 163 -30.53 98.87 -46.66
C GLY A 163 -29.98 100.31 -46.72
N SER A 164 -29.21 100.61 -47.76
CA SER A 164 -28.51 101.90 -47.92
C SER A 164 -29.43 103.12 -48.02
N ASP A 165 -30.69 102.91 -48.40
CA ASP A 165 -31.76 103.89 -48.54
C ASP A 165 -32.98 103.60 -47.64
N CYS A 166 -32.86 102.64 -46.71
CA CYS A 166 -33.92 102.19 -45.80
C CYS A 166 -35.18 101.63 -46.49
N SER A 167 -35.02 100.98 -47.64
CA SER A 167 -36.11 100.39 -48.43
C SER A 167 -36.50 98.96 -48.03
N HIS A 168 -35.72 98.27 -47.20
CA HIS A 168 -35.95 96.87 -46.82
C HIS A 168 -36.39 96.72 -45.36
N PRO A 169 -37.38 95.88 -45.03
CA PRO A 169 -37.70 95.56 -43.63
C PRO A 169 -36.65 94.60 -43.04
N THR A 170 -36.16 94.90 -41.83
CA THR A 170 -35.20 94.06 -41.11
C THR A 170 -35.86 92.76 -40.65
N CYS A 171 -35.27 91.62 -41.00
CA CYS A 171 -35.69 90.32 -40.48
C CYS A 171 -34.98 89.96 -39.16
N PRO A 172 -35.62 89.22 -38.25
CA PRO A 172 -35.01 88.75 -37.00
C PRO A 172 -33.65 88.08 -37.22
N ASN A 173 -32.60 88.59 -36.56
CA ASN A 173 -31.20 88.14 -36.63
C ASN A 173 -30.67 87.80 -38.04
N PHE A 174 -31.12 88.48 -39.10
CA PHE A 174 -30.79 88.16 -40.50
C PHE A 174 -31.08 86.70 -40.89
N CYS A 175 -32.13 86.11 -40.29
CA CYS A 175 -32.48 84.69 -40.42
C CYS A 175 -31.31 83.75 -40.04
N SER A 176 -30.45 84.19 -39.12
CA SER A 176 -29.26 83.48 -38.61
C SER A 176 -28.31 82.93 -39.68
N GLY A 177 -28.43 83.38 -40.94
CA GLY A 177 -27.71 82.80 -42.09
C GLY A 177 -28.29 81.49 -42.63
N HIS A 178 -29.43 81.03 -42.12
CA HIS A 178 -30.07 79.74 -42.42
C HIS A 178 -31.48 79.88 -43.00
N GLY A 179 -31.70 80.93 -43.78
CA GLY A 179 -32.96 81.15 -44.47
C GLY A 179 -33.00 82.46 -45.25
N ARG A 180 -34.15 82.70 -45.90
CA ARG A 180 -34.42 83.91 -46.67
C ARG A 180 -35.40 84.83 -45.94
N CYS A 181 -35.05 86.11 -45.86
CA CYS A 181 -35.97 87.16 -45.44
C CYS A 181 -37.04 87.42 -46.51
N ASP A 182 -38.32 87.34 -46.13
CA ASP A 182 -39.47 87.70 -46.97
C ASP A 182 -40.49 88.51 -46.15
N GLY A 183 -40.70 89.78 -46.51
CA GLY A 183 -41.69 90.65 -45.85
C GLY A 183 -41.48 90.89 -44.35
N GLY A 184 -40.24 90.81 -43.84
CA GLY A 184 -39.94 90.94 -42.40
C GLY A 184 -40.10 89.64 -41.59
N ARG A 185 -40.38 88.52 -42.25
CA ARG A 185 -40.36 87.17 -41.67
C ARG A 185 -39.25 86.35 -42.30
N CYS A 186 -38.60 85.49 -41.51
CA CYS A 186 -37.67 84.51 -42.04
C CYS A 186 -38.40 83.26 -42.56
N ILE A 187 -38.04 82.82 -43.77
CA ILE A 187 -38.38 81.53 -44.34
C ILE A 187 -37.11 80.68 -44.24
N CYS A 188 -37.10 79.72 -43.33
CA CYS A 188 -35.92 78.93 -43.00
C CYS A 188 -35.65 77.83 -44.04
N ASP A 189 -34.37 77.54 -44.27
CA ASP A 189 -33.92 76.39 -45.06
C ASP A 189 -33.93 75.14 -44.17
N GLU A 190 -34.42 73.99 -44.66
CA GLU A 190 -34.47 72.76 -43.85
C GLU A 190 -33.06 72.30 -43.42
N PRO A 191 -32.84 71.84 -42.17
CA PRO A 191 -33.85 71.56 -41.12
C PRO A 191 -34.05 72.72 -40.12
N TYR A 192 -33.70 73.96 -40.47
CA TYR A 192 -33.80 75.11 -39.57
C TYR A 192 -35.24 75.62 -39.41
N PHE A 193 -35.55 76.14 -38.22
CA PHE A 193 -36.82 76.73 -37.81
C PHE A 193 -36.58 77.77 -36.69
N SER A 194 -37.66 78.32 -36.11
CA SER A 194 -37.77 79.55 -35.29
C SER A 194 -38.12 80.80 -36.11
N GLU A 195 -38.40 81.93 -35.44
CA GLU A 195 -38.67 83.22 -36.10
C GLU A 195 -37.44 83.82 -36.79
N ASP A 196 -36.24 83.36 -36.41
CA ASP A 196 -34.94 83.81 -36.90
C ASP A 196 -34.08 82.68 -37.49
N CYS A 197 -34.62 81.48 -37.68
CA CYS A 197 -33.92 80.30 -38.20
C CYS A 197 -32.68 79.87 -37.39
N SER A 198 -32.64 80.19 -36.10
CA SER A 198 -31.53 79.84 -35.20
C SER A 198 -31.60 78.41 -34.63
N GLN A 199 -32.73 77.72 -34.81
CA GLN A 199 -32.95 76.38 -34.26
C GLN A 199 -33.00 75.33 -35.37
N GLN A 200 -32.50 74.12 -35.14
CA GLN A 200 -32.64 72.97 -36.04
C GLN A 200 -33.59 71.92 -35.45
N LEU A 201 -34.41 71.33 -36.32
CA LEU A 201 -35.13 70.10 -36.00
C LEU A 201 -34.13 68.97 -35.79
N CYS A 202 -34.26 68.23 -34.69
CA CYS A 202 -33.45 67.04 -34.47
C CYS A 202 -33.96 65.85 -35.33
N PRO A 203 -33.05 64.96 -35.79
CA PRO A 203 -33.41 63.73 -36.51
C PRO A 203 -34.53 62.94 -35.83
N GLU A 204 -35.58 62.60 -36.59
CA GLU A 204 -36.79 61.88 -36.15
C GLU A 204 -37.35 62.31 -34.77
N ASN A 205 -37.18 63.59 -34.40
CA ASN A 205 -37.54 64.12 -33.07
C ASN A 205 -36.96 63.27 -31.90
N CYS A 206 -35.71 62.80 -32.07
CA CYS A 206 -35.01 61.91 -31.15
C CYS A 206 -35.75 60.61 -30.83
N SER A 207 -36.59 60.12 -31.76
CA SER A 207 -37.39 58.88 -31.65
C SER A 207 -38.26 58.78 -30.38
N GLY A 208 -38.47 59.89 -29.65
CA GLY A 208 -39.06 59.90 -28.31
C GLY A 208 -38.14 59.43 -27.18
N ASN A 209 -36.89 59.04 -27.48
CA ASN A 209 -35.93 58.40 -26.56
C ASN A 209 -34.75 59.32 -26.17
N GLY A 210 -34.88 60.63 -26.37
CA GLY A 210 -33.87 61.61 -26.01
C GLY A 210 -34.42 63.03 -25.92
N ILE A 211 -33.55 63.95 -25.52
CA ILE A 211 -33.82 65.39 -25.44
C ILE A 211 -33.16 66.07 -26.65
N CYS A 212 -33.94 66.79 -27.46
CA CYS A 212 -33.44 67.53 -28.61
C CYS A 212 -32.74 68.84 -28.18
N ASP A 213 -31.45 68.98 -28.45
CA ASP A 213 -30.75 70.27 -28.40
C ASP A 213 -31.01 71.03 -29.71
N THR A 214 -32.12 71.77 -29.73
CA THR A 214 -32.56 72.53 -30.92
C THR A 214 -31.57 73.61 -31.35
N ALA A 215 -30.61 74.02 -30.51
CA ALA A 215 -29.57 74.96 -30.91
C ALA A 215 -28.44 74.31 -31.74
N LYS A 216 -28.38 72.97 -31.78
CA LYS A 216 -27.39 72.21 -32.57
C LYS A 216 -28.00 71.16 -33.50
N GLY A 217 -29.30 70.87 -33.38
CA GLY A 217 -29.95 69.78 -34.12
C GLY A 217 -29.52 68.37 -33.67
N VAL A 218 -28.98 68.23 -32.46
CA VAL A 218 -28.41 66.97 -31.95
C VAL A 218 -29.28 66.39 -30.83
N CYS A 219 -29.51 65.09 -30.86
CA CYS A 219 -30.22 64.37 -29.80
C CYS A 219 -29.29 63.98 -28.64
N LEU A 220 -29.75 64.24 -27.41
CA LEU A 220 -29.15 63.72 -26.18
C LEU A 220 -29.98 62.53 -25.71
N CYS A 221 -29.54 61.32 -26.06
CA CYS A 221 -30.28 60.09 -25.77
C CYS A 221 -30.35 59.77 -24.27
N TYR A 222 -31.45 59.13 -23.86
CA TYR A 222 -31.54 58.50 -22.54
C TYR A 222 -30.57 57.31 -22.43
N GLU A 223 -30.27 56.89 -21.20
CA GLU A 223 -29.19 55.94 -20.89
C GLU A 223 -29.25 54.62 -21.69
N GLU A 224 -30.47 54.09 -21.91
CA GLU A 224 -30.73 52.88 -22.70
C GLU A 224 -30.66 53.06 -24.23
N PHE A 225 -30.39 54.25 -24.77
CA PHE A 225 -30.45 54.52 -26.22
C PHE A 225 -29.17 55.19 -26.77
N ILE A 226 -28.90 54.95 -28.05
CA ILE A 226 -27.79 55.49 -28.84
C ILE A 226 -28.26 55.85 -30.26
N GLY A 227 -27.34 56.37 -31.10
CA GLY A 227 -27.64 56.80 -32.46
C GLY A 227 -27.91 58.30 -32.57
N GLU A 228 -27.89 58.85 -33.78
CA GLU A 228 -28.08 60.29 -34.02
C GLU A 228 -29.51 60.77 -33.71
N ASP A 229 -30.48 59.85 -33.77
CA ASP A 229 -31.91 60.04 -33.52
C ASP A 229 -32.43 59.25 -32.30
N CYS A 230 -31.55 58.65 -31.49
CA CYS A 230 -31.90 57.79 -30.35
C CYS A 230 -32.84 56.61 -30.67
N SER A 231 -32.86 56.12 -31.92
CA SER A 231 -33.65 54.95 -32.31
C SER A 231 -33.04 53.62 -31.86
N GLU A 232 -31.72 53.56 -31.71
CA GLU A 232 -30.98 52.34 -31.38
C GLU A 232 -30.96 52.09 -29.87
N LYS A 233 -31.29 50.87 -29.43
CA LYS A 233 -31.21 50.49 -28.02
C LYS A 233 -29.79 50.03 -27.66
N ARG A 234 -29.21 50.60 -26.59
CA ARG A 234 -27.91 50.22 -26.03
C ARG A 234 -27.97 48.78 -25.49
N CYS A 235 -27.04 47.94 -25.93
CA CYS A 235 -26.86 46.62 -25.34
C CYS A 235 -26.15 46.67 -23.98
N PRO A 236 -26.50 45.78 -23.03
CA PRO A 236 -25.79 45.63 -21.76
C PRO A 236 -24.29 45.38 -21.97
N GLY A 237 -23.44 46.17 -21.28
CA GLY A 237 -21.99 45.99 -21.26
C GLY A 237 -21.28 46.04 -22.62
N ASP A 238 -21.91 46.57 -23.67
CA ASP A 238 -21.45 46.46 -25.07
C ASP A 238 -21.18 44.98 -25.48
N CYS A 239 -22.03 44.07 -24.96
CA CYS A 239 -21.89 42.62 -25.07
C CYS A 239 -20.49 42.09 -24.67
N SER A 240 -19.77 42.81 -23.79
CA SER A 240 -18.42 42.49 -23.29
C SER A 240 -17.38 42.23 -24.39
N GLY A 241 -17.59 42.68 -25.63
CA GLY A 241 -16.79 42.26 -26.80
C GLY A 241 -16.87 40.75 -27.14
N ASN A 242 -17.85 40.05 -26.57
CA ASN A 242 -18.06 38.61 -26.65
C ASN A 242 -19.39 38.22 -27.31
N GLY A 243 -20.12 39.17 -27.88
CA GLY A 243 -21.29 38.93 -28.72
C GLY A 243 -21.52 40.03 -29.75
N PHE A 244 -22.64 39.96 -30.45
CA PHE A 244 -23.17 41.02 -31.31
C PHE A 244 -24.42 41.63 -30.67
N CYS A 245 -24.57 42.95 -30.78
CA CYS A 245 -25.74 43.68 -30.29
C CYS A 245 -26.81 43.77 -31.38
N ASP A 246 -28.02 43.26 -31.11
CA ASP A 246 -29.17 43.44 -32.00
C ASP A 246 -30.40 43.89 -31.21
N THR A 247 -30.97 45.04 -31.56
CA THR A 247 -32.13 45.68 -30.88
C THR A 247 -32.04 45.84 -29.36
N GLY A 248 -30.82 45.89 -28.80
CA GLY A 248 -30.59 46.01 -27.35
C GLY A 248 -30.47 44.68 -26.61
N GLU A 249 -30.51 43.54 -27.32
CA GLU A 249 -30.18 42.21 -26.80
C GLU A 249 -28.81 41.74 -27.31
N CYS A 250 -28.04 41.07 -26.45
CA CYS A 250 -26.73 40.52 -26.81
C CYS A 250 -26.81 39.07 -27.28
N TYR A 251 -26.37 38.83 -28.51
CA TYR A 251 -26.23 37.50 -29.11
C TYR A 251 -24.78 37.03 -28.96
N CYS A 252 -24.55 36.16 -27.97
CA CYS A 252 -23.20 35.76 -27.57
C CYS A 252 -22.51 34.81 -28.57
N HIS A 253 -21.19 34.96 -28.69
CA HIS A 253 -20.33 34.00 -29.40
C HIS A 253 -20.23 32.67 -28.63
N GLU A 254 -19.93 31.58 -29.33
CA GLU A 254 -19.78 30.24 -28.76
C GLU A 254 -18.84 30.23 -27.53
N GLY A 255 -19.31 29.62 -26.44
CA GLY A 255 -18.62 29.57 -25.14
C GLY A 255 -19.00 30.70 -24.16
N PHE A 256 -19.67 31.76 -24.62
CA PHE A 256 -20.15 32.87 -23.77
C PHE A 256 -21.68 32.87 -23.62
N PHE A 257 -22.16 33.34 -22.48
CA PHE A 257 -23.58 33.52 -22.19
C PHE A 257 -23.83 34.67 -21.19
N GLY A 258 -25.09 34.89 -20.83
CA GLY A 258 -25.52 35.98 -19.96
C GLY A 258 -26.03 37.19 -20.75
N PRO A 259 -26.63 38.19 -20.08
CA PRO A 259 -27.28 39.33 -20.74
C PRO A 259 -26.31 40.28 -21.46
N ASP A 260 -25.03 40.23 -21.11
CA ASP A 260 -23.94 41.04 -21.64
C ASP A 260 -22.77 40.19 -22.19
N CYS A 261 -22.97 38.87 -22.35
CA CYS A 261 -21.95 37.90 -22.79
C CYS A 261 -20.65 37.88 -21.94
N SER A 262 -20.72 38.29 -20.67
CA SER A 262 -19.58 38.26 -19.74
C SER A 262 -19.28 36.88 -19.16
N GLN A 263 -20.22 35.93 -19.22
CA GLN A 263 -20.16 34.68 -18.46
C GLN A 263 -19.71 33.49 -19.33
N VAL A 264 -18.98 32.54 -18.73
CA VAL A 264 -18.49 31.31 -19.38
C VAL A 264 -19.18 30.11 -18.74
N LEU A 265 -19.71 29.19 -19.56
CA LEU A 265 -20.53 28.06 -19.08
C LEU A 265 -19.77 27.23 -18.02
N ALA A 266 -20.42 26.96 -16.89
CA ALA A 266 -19.82 26.21 -15.79
C ALA A 266 -19.53 24.73 -16.14
N PRO A 267 -18.47 24.13 -15.58
CA PRO A 267 -18.22 22.69 -15.65
C PRO A 267 -19.36 21.87 -15.05
N GLN A 268 -19.53 20.66 -15.59
CA GLN A 268 -20.53 19.69 -15.13
C GLN A 268 -19.85 18.34 -14.87
N ASN A 269 -20.48 17.56 -13.98
CA ASN A 269 -20.11 16.16 -13.70
C ASN A 269 -18.64 15.96 -13.25
N LEU A 270 -18.10 16.90 -12.45
CA LEU A 270 -16.80 16.72 -11.81
C LEU A 270 -16.88 15.54 -10.81
N GLN A 271 -16.11 14.49 -11.07
CA GLN A 271 -16.18 13.23 -10.34
C GLN A 271 -14.79 12.64 -10.07
N LEU A 272 -14.65 11.91 -8.97
CA LEU A 272 -13.45 11.14 -8.64
C LEU A 272 -13.43 9.85 -9.47
N LEU A 273 -12.37 9.65 -10.26
CA LEU A 273 -12.17 8.44 -11.07
C LEU A 273 -11.37 7.37 -10.32
N ASN A 274 -10.30 7.79 -9.63
CA ASN A 274 -9.51 6.95 -8.75
C ASN A 274 -8.83 7.80 -7.65
N ALA A 275 -8.39 7.12 -6.59
CA ALA A 275 -7.52 7.69 -5.56
C ALA A 275 -6.44 6.68 -5.18
N THR A 276 -5.26 7.19 -4.87
CA THR A 276 -4.13 6.46 -4.30
C THR A 276 -3.73 7.12 -2.98
N GLU A 277 -2.58 6.75 -2.40
CA GLU A 277 -2.09 7.38 -1.17
C GLU A 277 -1.53 8.79 -1.43
N ASP A 278 -1.00 9.06 -2.63
CA ASP A 278 -0.37 10.33 -2.99
C ASP A 278 -0.91 10.97 -4.28
N SER A 279 -1.93 10.39 -4.91
CA SER A 279 -2.62 10.95 -6.07
C SER A 279 -4.14 10.75 -6.07
N MET A 280 -4.84 11.55 -6.87
CA MET A 280 -6.24 11.30 -7.27
C MET A 280 -6.47 11.75 -8.70
N ALA A 281 -7.15 10.92 -9.50
CA ALA A 281 -7.63 11.33 -10.82
C ALA A 281 -9.07 11.80 -10.74
N VAL A 282 -9.32 13.02 -11.21
CA VAL A 282 -10.67 13.59 -11.36
C VAL A 282 -11.03 13.68 -12.85
N GLY A 283 -12.30 13.57 -13.17
CA GLY A 283 -12.82 13.66 -14.54
C GLY A 283 -14.08 14.52 -14.62
N TRP A 284 -14.40 15.02 -15.81
CA TRP A 284 -15.53 15.92 -16.07
C TRP A 284 -16.03 15.77 -17.51
N ASP A 285 -17.22 16.33 -17.79
CA ASP A 285 -17.84 16.24 -19.11
C ASP A 285 -17.19 17.20 -20.13
N GLN A 286 -17.17 16.80 -21.40
CA GLN A 286 -16.61 17.63 -22.47
C GLN A 286 -17.52 18.81 -22.81
N VAL A 287 -16.94 20.00 -22.91
CA VAL A 287 -17.56 21.18 -23.53
C VAL A 287 -16.74 21.63 -24.73
N THR A 288 -17.40 21.92 -25.85
CA THR A 288 -16.78 22.20 -27.16
C THR A 288 -16.03 23.52 -27.22
N ASP A 289 -16.42 24.48 -26.38
CA ASP A 289 -16.17 25.91 -26.63
C ASP A 289 -15.29 26.59 -25.57
N VAL A 290 -14.49 25.82 -24.83
CA VAL A 290 -13.51 26.33 -23.86
C VAL A 290 -12.08 26.35 -24.44
N ASP A 291 -11.21 27.21 -23.90
CA ASP A 291 -9.81 27.30 -24.37
C ASP A 291 -8.89 26.39 -23.55
N ASN A 292 -9.09 26.35 -22.23
CA ASN A 292 -8.51 25.37 -21.31
C ASN A 292 -9.38 25.23 -20.05
N TYR A 293 -9.01 24.29 -19.18
CA TYR A 293 -9.59 24.11 -17.85
C TYR A 293 -8.61 24.62 -16.79
N LEU A 294 -9.13 25.06 -15.65
CA LEU A 294 -8.34 25.40 -14.46
C LEU A 294 -8.83 24.54 -13.30
N ILE A 295 -7.92 23.77 -12.69
CA ILE A 295 -8.19 22.99 -11.49
C ILE A 295 -7.50 23.68 -10.31
N SER A 296 -8.27 24.00 -9.27
CA SER A 296 -7.79 24.41 -7.96
C SER A 296 -7.97 23.26 -6.96
N TYR A 297 -7.02 23.06 -6.04
CA TYR A 297 -7.16 22.07 -4.98
C TYR A 297 -6.39 22.45 -3.70
N TYR A 298 -6.97 22.10 -2.55
CA TYR A 298 -6.36 22.28 -1.22
C TYR A 298 -6.86 21.22 -0.22
N PRO A 299 -6.09 20.87 0.83
CA PRO A 299 -6.58 19.99 1.90
C PRO A 299 -7.68 20.71 2.69
N VAL A 300 -8.76 20.01 3.05
CA VAL A 300 -9.85 20.58 3.84
C VAL A 300 -9.31 21.12 5.18
N GLY A 301 -9.70 22.35 5.53
CA GLY A 301 -9.15 23.08 6.69
C GLY A 301 -7.81 23.79 6.46
N HIS A 302 -7.23 23.69 5.25
CA HIS A 302 -5.97 24.31 4.85
C HIS A 302 -6.09 25.08 3.52
N GLU A 303 -7.12 25.92 3.40
CA GLU A 303 -7.39 26.78 2.23
C GLU A 303 -6.18 27.60 1.75
N THR A 304 -5.31 28.04 2.68
CA THR A 304 -4.07 28.78 2.35
C THR A 304 -3.00 27.95 1.64
N GLN A 305 -3.20 26.65 1.43
CA GLN A 305 -2.33 25.76 0.66
C GLN A 305 -2.88 25.46 -0.75
N GLU A 306 -3.76 26.33 -1.26
CA GLU A 306 -4.30 26.24 -2.63
C GLU A 306 -3.19 26.08 -3.68
N LYS A 307 -3.40 25.11 -4.58
CA LYS A 307 -2.60 24.91 -5.78
C LYS A 307 -3.52 24.94 -6.99
N GLN A 308 -3.04 25.58 -8.06
CA GLN A 308 -3.77 25.74 -9.31
C GLN A 308 -3.00 25.13 -10.48
N VAL A 309 -3.72 24.47 -11.40
CA VAL A 309 -3.16 23.83 -12.60
C VAL A 309 -4.05 24.12 -13.81
N HIS A 310 -3.45 24.59 -14.90
CA HIS A 310 -4.12 24.67 -16.20
C HIS A 310 -4.02 23.33 -16.94
N VAL A 311 -5.16 22.84 -17.42
CA VAL A 311 -5.28 21.57 -18.16
C VAL A 311 -5.76 21.85 -19.59
N PRO A 312 -5.12 21.30 -20.65
CA PRO A 312 -5.54 21.50 -22.04
C PRO A 312 -7.00 21.08 -22.29
N LYS A 313 -7.69 21.77 -23.20
CA LYS A 313 -9.10 21.51 -23.51
C LYS A 313 -9.38 20.11 -24.07
N GLU A 314 -8.37 19.47 -24.65
CA GLU A 314 -8.43 18.10 -25.19
C GLU A 314 -8.49 17.02 -24.09
N GLN A 315 -8.21 17.38 -22.84
CA GLN A 315 -8.11 16.47 -21.70
C GLN A 315 -9.33 16.62 -20.77
N LEU A 316 -10.02 15.51 -20.52
CA LEU A 316 -11.27 15.44 -19.73
C LEU A 316 -11.07 14.79 -18.34
N SER A 317 -9.82 14.51 -17.99
CA SER A 317 -9.43 13.95 -16.70
C SER A 317 -8.01 14.34 -16.35
N TYR A 318 -7.74 14.61 -15.07
CA TYR A 318 -6.43 15.04 -14.60
C TYR A 318 -6.04 14.30 -13.32
N GLU A 319 -4.81 13.80 -13.27
CA GLU A 319 -4.23 13.17 -12.08
C GLU A 319 -3.46 14.20 -11.26
N ILE A 320 -4.01 14.53 -10.10
CA ILE A 320 -3.39 15.40 -9.10
C ILE A 320 -2.42 14.54 -8.29
N THR A 321 -1.12 14.83 -8.35
CA THR A 321 -0.05 14.03 -7.69
C THR A 321 0.65 14.81 -6.57
N GLY A 322 1.33 14.10 -5.68
CA GLY A 322 2.07 14.70 -4.55
C GLY A 322 1.14 15.16 -3.42
N LEU A 323 0.05 14.44 -3.21
CA LEU A 323 -0.92 14.63 -2.14
C LEU A 323 -0.48 13.93 -0.85
N ARG A 324 -1.14 14.27 0.26
CA ARG A 324 -0.93 13.61 1.55
C ARG A 324 -1.87 12.40 1.64
N PRO A 325 -1.42 11.22 2.10
CA PRO A 325 -2.29 10.07 2.37
C PRO A 325 -3.36 10.34 3.43
N SER A 326 -4.46 9.60 3.40
CA SER A 326 -5.56 9.67 4.39
C SER A 326 -6.12 11.09 4.63
N THR A 327 -6.09 11.95 3.60
CA THR A 327 -6.39 13.37 3.68
C THR A 327 -7.49 13.75 2.68
N THR A 328 -8.51 14.47 3.15
CA THR A 328 -9.58 15.01 2.31
C THR A 328 -9.14 16.32 1.66
N TYR A 329 -9.39 16.44 0.37
CA TYR A 329 -9.12 17.61 -0.46
C TYR A 329 -10.44 18.16 -1.02
N ASN A 330 -10.56 19.48 -1.06
CA ASN A 330 -11.55 20.16 -1.89
C ASN A 330 -10.88 20.42 -3.25
N VAL A 331 -11.47 19.89 -4.32
CA VAL A 331 -11.04 20.05 -5.71
C VAL A 331 -12.10 20.85 -6.44
N THR A 332 -11.68 21.93 -7.10
CA THR A 332 -12.57 22.86 -7.81
C THR A 332 -12.14 22.97 -9.26
N LEU A 333 -13.09 22.80 -10.18
CA LEU A 333 -12.89 22.93 -11.62
C LEU A 333 -13.53 24.21 -12.14
N TYR A 334 -12.84 24.91 -13.03
CA TYR A 334 -13.31 26.07 -13.77
C TYR A 334 -13.10 25.84 -15.27
N HIS A 335 -14.04 26.33 -16.08
CA HIS A 335 -13.83 26.54 -17.51
C HIS A 335 -13.19 27.91 -17.75
N VAL A 336 -12.33 28.02 -18.76
CA VAL A 336 -11.67 29.29 -19.10
C VAL A 336 -11.85 29.59 -20.59
N LYS A 337 -12.31 30.80 -20.90
CA LYS A 337 -12.49 31.30 -22.27
C LYS A 337 -11.97 32.74 -22.39
N LYS A 338 -11.03 32.99 -23.30
CA LYS A 338 -10.32 34.28 -23.44
C LYS A 338 -9.75 34.86 -22.12
N GLY A 339 -9.43 34.01 -21.14
CA GLY A 339 -8.96 34.41 -19.80
C GLY A 339 -10.06 34.73 -18.77
N ILE A 340 -11.33 34.63 -19.14
CA ILE A 340 -12.46 34.71 -18.20
C ILE A 340 -12.73 33.29 -17.66
N THR A 341 -12.85 33.16 -16.35
CA THR A 341 -13.22 31.92 -15.64
C THR A 341 -14.74 31.80 -15.50
N SER A 342 -15.28 30.60 -15.63
CA SER A 342 -16.68 30.29 -15.27
C SER A 342 -16.92 30.35 -13.76
N GLU A 343 -18.19 30.17 -13.37
CA GLU A 343 -18.51 29.69 -12.01
C GLU A 343 -17.84 28.31 -11.75
N PRO A 344 -17.45 28.01 -10.50
CA PRO A 344 -16.80 26.76 -10.12
C PRO A 344 -17.74 25.55 -10.05
N MET A 345 -17.18 24.36 -10.26
CA MET A 345 -17.76 23.07 -9.81
C MET A 345 -16.85 22.47 -8.74
N HIS A 346 -17.41 22.04 -7.61
CA HIS A 346 -16.67 21.50 -6.46
C HIS A 346 -16.81 19.99 -6.33
N LEU A 347 -15.76 19.34 -5.81
CA LEU A 347 -15.69 17.93 -5.45
C LEU A 347 -14.84 17.77 -4.19
N GLU A 348 -15.41 17.23 -3.11
CA GLU A 348 -14.63 16.76 -1.97
C GLU A 348 -14.23 15.29 -2.19
N ALA A 349 -12.94 15.00 -2.09
CA ALA A 349 -12.38 13.66 -2.31
C ALA A 349 -11.21 13.39 -1.34
N SER A 350 -11.11 12.16 -0.87
CA SER A 350 -10.04 11.74 0.05
C SER A 350 -9.02 10.84 -0.64
N THR A 351 -7.73 11.07 -0.35
CA THR A 351 -6.68 10.08 -0.64
C THR A 351 -6.84 8.85 0.26
N VAL A 352 -6.41 7.69 -0.23
CA VAL A 352 -6.57 6.44 0.52
C VAL A 352 -5.56 6.34 1.67
N PRO A 353 -5.78 5.47 2.68
CA PRO A 353 -4.79 5.20 3.72
C PRO A 353 -3.45 4.72 3.16
N SER A 354 -2.34 5.12 3.80
CA SER A 354 -1.01 4.66 3.41
C SER A 354 -0.87 3.15 3.51
N ALA A 355 -0.07 2.58 2.61
CA ALA A 355 0.35 1.19 2.71
C ALA A 355 1.07 0.89 4.04
N LEU A 356 1.04 -0.37 4.47
CA LEU A 356 1.82 -0.81 5.63
C LEU A 356 3.31 -0.77 5.31
N SER A 357 4.14 -0.31 6.26
CA SER A 357 5.59 -0.26 6.08
C SER A 357 6.19 -1.67 5.87
N ALA A 358 5.71 -2.64 6.65
CA ALA A 358 6.10 -4.04 6.57
C ALA A 358 5.09 -4.95 7.30
N ILE A 359 5.05 -6.21 6.88
CA ILE A 359 4.24 -7.31 7.43
C ILE A 359 5.09 -8.60 7.45
N TRP A 360 4.97 -9.39 8.52
CA TRP A 360 5.64 -10.69 8.65
C TRP A 360 4.85 -11.67 9.51
N VAL A 361 5.19 -12.95 9.40
CA VAL A 361 4.72 -14.02 10.29
C VAL A 361 5.64 -14.03 11.52
N THR A 362 5.06 -14.03 12.73
CA THR A 362 5.81 -14.07 14.00
C THR A 362 5.87 -15.47 14.59
N GLU A 363 4.77 -16.24 14.51
CA GLU A 363 4.70 -17.60 15.05
C GLU A 363 3.90 -18.54 14.14
N GLU A 364 4.51 -19.68 13.80
CA GLU A 364 3.90 -20.77 13.03
C GLU A 364 3.43 -21.89 13.97
N MET A 365 2.11 -22.04 14.13
CA MET A 365 1.50 -23.06 14.99
C MET A 365 0.82 -24.15 14.15
N GLU A 366 0.47 -25.28 14.76
CA GLU A 366 -0.14 -26.42 14.05
C GLU A 366 -1.48 -26.06 13.37
N TYR A 367 -2.34 -25.26 14.03
CA TYR A 367 -3.69 -24.92 13.52
C TYR A 367 -3.93 -23.40 13.42
N SER A 368 -2.85 -22.62 13.49
CA SER A 368 -2.90 -21.15 13.55
C SER A 368 -1.61 -20.51 13.08
N LEU A 369 -1.70 -19.24 12.69
CA LEU A 369 -0.57 -18.39 12.33
C LEU A 369 -0.71 -17.06 13.06
N GLU A 370 0.36 -16.58 13.70
CA GLU A 370 0.43 -15.18 14.14
C GLU A 370 1.14 -14.34 13.08
N VAL A 371 0.51 -13.22 12.73
CA VAL A 371 1.09 -12.19 11.86
C VAL A 371 1.16 -10.86 12.61
N GLU A 372 2.24 -10.13 12.40
CA GLU A 372 2.48 -8.78 12.92
C GLU A 372 2.84 -7.85 11.77
N TRP A 373 2.37 -6.60 11.84
CA TRP A 373 2.66 -5.57 10.86
C TRP A 373 2.89 -4.23 11.53
N GLU A 374 3.64 -3.36 10.85
CA GLU A 374 3.85 -1.99 11.29
C GLU A 374 2.64 -1.14 10.90
N ASN A 375 2.12 -0.39 11.86
CA ASN A 375 1.01 0.52 11.61
C ASN A 375 1.49 1.64 10.66
N PRO A 376 0.67 2.04 9.66
CA PRO A 376 1.05 3.11 8.75
C PRO A 376 1.13 4.45 9.52
N PRO A 377 1.86 5.45 9.00
CA PRO A 377 1.95 6.77 9.63
C PRO A 377 0.62 7.53 9.61
N THR A 378 -0.31 7.16 8.71
CA THR A 378 -1.68 7.66 8.68
C THR A 378 -2.52 7.06 9.79
N ASP A 379 -3.52 7.81 10.26
CA ASP A 379 -4.54 7.20 11.10
C ASP A 379 -5.45 6.25 10.28
N VAL A 380 -5.88 5.16 10.90
CA VAL A 380 -6.71 4.09 10.31
C VAL A 380 -7.61 3.51 11.39
N ASP A 381 -8.86 3.22 11.05
CA ASP A 381 -9.87 2.76 12.00
C ASP A 381 -9.65 1.29 12.34
N TYR A 382 -9.42 0.47 11.30
CA TYR A 382 -9.20 -0.96 11.40
C TYR A 382 -8.46 -1.49 10.17
N TYR A 383 -8.07 -2.76 10.24
CA TYR A 383 -7.50 -3.53 9.15
C TYR A 383 -8.47 -4.62 8.71
N LYS A 384 -8.67 -4.78 7.40
CA LYS A 384 -9.29 -5.98 6.83
C LYS A 384 -8.20 -7.01 6.59
N LEU A 385 -8.17 -8.06 7.41
CA LEU A 385 -7.27 -9.20 7.28
C LEU A 385 -7.96 -10.29 6.45
N LYS A 386 -7.45 -10.56 5.26
CA LYS A 386 -7.89 -11.65 4.37
C LYS A 386 -6.84 -12.75 4.37
N PHE A 387 -7.26 -14.01 4.46
CA PHE A 387 -6.34 -15.15 4.40
C PHE A 387 -6.97 -16.35 3.71
N ARG A 388 -6.18 -17.00 2.86
CA ARG A 388 -6.59 -18.15 2.04
C ARG A 388 -5.45 -19.16 1.94
N SER A 389 -5.77 -20.43 1.76
CA SER A 389 -4.71 -21.41 1.47
C SER A 389 -4.34 -21.32 0.00
N LEU A 390 -3.07 -21.58 -0.35
CA LEU A 390 -2.64 -21.62 -1.76
C LEU A 390 -3.24 -22.79 -2.56
N VAL A 391 -3.91 -23.74 -1.89
CA VAL A 391 -4.50 -24.94 -2.48
C VAL A 391 -6.04 -24.94 -2.40
N ASP A 392 -6.62 -24.08 -1.55
CA ASP A 392 -8.04 -24.10 -1.20
C ASP A 392 -8.65 -22.72 -1.47
N VAL A 393 -9.79 -22.66 -2.16
CA VAL A 393 -10.32 -21.40 -2.73
C VAL A 393 -11.06 -20.55 -1.67
N ASP A 394 -11.36 -21.11 -0.50
CA ASP A 394 -12.04 -20.43 0.60
C ASP A 394 -11.15 -19.32 1.23
N GLU A 395 -11.42 -18.07 0.83
CA GLU A 395 -10.90 -16.88 1.49
C GLU A 395 -11.71 -16.57 2.76
N LYS A 396 -11.01 -16.45 3.90
CA LYS A 396 -11.58 -15.96 5.16
C LYS A 396 -11.19 -14.50 5.36
N GLN A 397 -12.09 -13.72 5.94
CA GLN A 397 -11.83 -12.32 6.30
C GLN A 397 -12.18 -12.03 7.76
N VAL A 398 -11.38 -11.19 8.41
CA VAL A 398 -11.56 -10.73 9.79
C VAL A 398 -11.22 -9.24 9.86
N MET A 399 -11.99 -8.46 10.63
CA MET A 399 -11.66 -7.07 10.96
C MET A 399 -10.79 -7.04 12.22
N VAL A 400 -9.63 -6.38 12.15
CA VAL A 400 -8.69 -6.25 13.27
C VAL A 400 -8.56 -4.75 13.62
N PRO A 401 -8.92 -4.31 14.83
CA PRO A 401 -8.78 -2.90 15.22
C PRO A 401 -7.30 -2.49 15.28
N LYS A 402 -7.02 -1.20 15.05
CA LYS A 402 -5.67 -0.65 15.18
C LYS A 402 -5.17 -0.74 16.63
N SER A 403 -3.96 -1.26 16.83
CA SER A 403 -3.28 -1.22 18.13
C SER A 403 -2.79 0.20 18.47
N SER A 404 -2.74 0.55 19.76
CA SER A 404 -2.08 1.77 20.24
C SER A 404 -0.56 1.72 20.12
N ASP A 405 0.02 0.53 20.01
CA ASP A 405 1.45 0.32 19.76
C ASP A 405 1.81 0.70 18.30
N PRO A 406 3.10 0.93 17.96
CA PRO A 406 3.52 1.12 16.56
C PRO A 406 3.29 -0.11 15.67
N LYS A 407 2.90 -1.26 16.23
CA LYS A 407 2.63 -2.51 15.50
C LYS A 407 1.29 -3.09 15.92
N SER A 408 0.60 -3.74 15.00
CA SER A 408 -0.59 -4.55 15.26
C SER A 408 -0.30 -6.02 14.97
N ARG A 409 -0.93 -6.92 15.74
CA ARG A 409 -0.77 -8.38 15.62
C ARG A 409 -2.13 -9.08 15.55
N HIS A 410 -2.19 -10.23 14.88
CA HIS A 410 -3.38 -11.08 14.91
C HIS A 410 -3.03 -12.57 14.80
N ILE A 411 -3.72 -13.41 15.57
CA ILE A 411 -3.60 -14.87 15.52
C ILE A 411 -4.78 -15.43 14.73
N MET A 412 -4.53 -15.85 13.49
CA MET A 412 -5.51 -16.54 12.65
C MET A 412 -5.67 -17.98 13.16
N THR A 413 -6.89 -18.39 13.51
CA THR A 413 -7.19 -19.72 14.07
C THR A 413 -8.10 -20.55 13.17
N GLY A 414 -8.13 -21.87 13.39
CA GLY A 414 -8.94 -22.78 12.58
C GLY A 414 -8.39 -22.97 11.17
N LEU A 415 -7.05 -23.02 11.07
CA LEU A 415 -6.32 -23.35 9.85
C LEU A 415 -6.03 -24.85 9.80
N LYS A 416 -5.93 -25.43 8.60
CA LYS A 416 -5.45 -26.80 8.38
C LYS A 416 -3.92 -26.87 8.61
N PRO A 417 -3.38 -27.93 9.24
CA PRO A 417 -1.95 -28.09 9.54
C PRO A 417 -1.11 -28.45 8.31
N GLY A 418 0.18 -28.10 8.32
CA GLY A 418 1.13 -28.40 7.24
C GLY A 418 0.81 -27.75 5.88
N MET A 419 -0.01 -26.69 5.89
CA MET A 419 -0.53 -25.99 4.71
C MET A 419 0.02 -24.56 4.64
N GLU A 420 0.13 -24.04 3.42
CA GLU A 420 0.63 -22.69 3.17
C GLU A 420 -0.53 -21.74 2.91
N TYR A 421 -0.46 -20.56 3.53
CA TYR A 421 -1.47 -19.52 3.49
C TYR A 421 -0.87 -18.21 3.01
N GLU A 422 -1.59 -17.55 2.11
CA GLU A 422 -1.37 -16.15 1.77
C GLU A 422 -2.26 -15.31 2.69
N VAL A 423 -1.66 -14.32 3.34
CA VAL A 423 -2.28 -13.43 4.31
C VAL A 423 -2.12 -12.01 3.82
N THR A 424 -3.23 -11.29 3.62
CA THR A 424 -3.26 -9.92 3.12
C THR A 424 -3.92 -9.02 4.16
N VAL A 425 -3.24 -7.93 4.53
CA VAL A 425 -3.75 -6.88 5.40
C VAL A 425 -4.04 -5.65 4.56
N ILE A 426 -5.24 -5.08 4.72
CA ILE A 426 -5.68 -3.87 4.04
C ILE A 426 -6.01 -2.83 5.12
N PRO A 427 -5.32 -1.66 5.17
CA PRO A 427 -5.69 -0.56 6.06
C PRO A 427 -6.99 0.09 5.59
N VAL A 428 -7.88 0.42 6.52
CA VAL A 428 -9.18 1.06 6.22
C VAL A 428 -9.40 2.27 7.12
N LYS A 429 -9.91 3.35 6.52
CA LYS A 429 -10.39 4.54 7.23
C LYS A 429 -11.59 5.12 6.49
N ASP A 430 -12.62 5.53 7.20
CA ASP A 430 -13.83 6.14 6.60
C ASP A 430 -14.43 5.26 5.47
N ASP A 431 -14.38 3.93 5.66
CA ASP A 431 -14.68 2.85 4.69
C ASP A 431 -13.84 2.81 3.39
N ILE A 432 -12.86 3.70 3.23
CA ILE A 432 -11.89 3.69 2.12
C ILE A 432 -10.79 2.66 2.40
N GLU A 433 -10.66 1.67 1.52
CA GLU A 433 -9.58 0.68 1.55
C GLU A 433 -8.28 1.26 0.95
N GLY A 434 -7.18 1.18 1.71
CA GLY A 434 -5.84 1.49 1.23
C GLY A 434 -5.20 0.33 0.48
N LYS A 435 -3.90 0.48 0.17
CA LYS A 435 -3.17 -0.53 -0.61
C LYS A 435 -2.97 -1.84 0.19
N PRO A 436 -3.30 -3.02 -0.38
CA PRO A 436 -3.07 -4.31 0.29
C PRO A 436 -1.57 -4.60 0.47
N SER A 437 -1.21 -5.21 1.60
CA SER A 437 0.12 -5.79 1.85
C SER A 437 -0.01 -7.27 2.21
N SER A 438 0.75 -8.14 1.54
CA SER A 438 0.62 -9.59 1.68
C SER A 438 1.90 -10.25 2.17
N VAL A 439 1.76 -11.34 2.93
CA VAL A 439 2.83 -12.25 3.37
C VAL A 439 2.35 -13.70 3.23
N SER A 440 3.28 -14.64 3.01
CA SER A 440 2.99 -16.07 3.07
C SER A 440 3.53 -16.69 4.36
N GLY A 441 2.77 -17.60 4.97
CA GLY A 441 3.17 -18.36 6.15
C GLY A 441 2.69 -19.81 6.07
N ARG A 442 3.39 -20.73 6.75
CA ARG A 442 3.04 -22.15 6.73
C ARG A 442 2.63 -22.63 8.12
N THR A 443 1.47 -23.26 8.22
CA THR A 443 1.08 -23.89 9.49
C THR A 443 1.99 -25.08 9.80
N GLY A 444 2.30 -25.25 11.09
CA GLY A 444 3.08 -26.37 11.57
C GLY A 444 2.46 -27.72 11.19
N ILE A 445 3.29 -28.74 11.04
CA ILE A 445 2.83 -30.12 10.87
C ILE A 445 2.25 -30.57 12.21
N ASP A 446 0.99 -31.01 12.23
CA ASP A 446 0.37 -31.52 13.45
C ASP A 446 1.09 -32.78 13.93
N SER A 447 1.04 -33.03 15.25
CA SER A 447 1.84 -34.07 15.87
C SER A 447 1.09 -35.41 15.89
N PRO A 448 1.76 -36.57 15.66
CA PRO A 448 1.12 -37.89 15.80
C PRO A 448 0.50 -38.04 17.20
N THR A 449 -0.75 -38.51 17.28
CA THR A 449 -1.46 -38.65 18.56
C THR A 449 -1.74 -40.11 18.91
N ASN A 450 -2.08 -40.38 20.18
CA ASN A 450 -2.38 -41.72 20.69
C ASN A 450 -1.32 -42.77 20.30
N VAL A 451 -0.03 -42.44 20.56
CA VAL A 451 1.09 -43.35 20.30
C VAL A 451 1.09 -44.44 21.37
N VAL A 452 0.87 -45.68 20.96
CA VAL A 452 0.75 -46.85 21.85
C VAL A 452 1.75 -47.92 21.42
N THR A 453 2.43 -48.51 22.40
CA THR A 453 3.21 -49.74 22.20
C THR A 453 2.33 -50.95 22.48
N ASP A 454 2.27 -51.89 21.55
CA ASP A 454 1.58 -53.18 21.71
C ASP A 454 2.49 -54.36 21.33
N ARG A 455 2.08 -55.58 21.72
CA ARG A 455 2.70 -56.85 21.28
C ARG A 455 4.23 -56.89 21.48
N VAL A 456 4.69 -56.50 22.67
CA VAL A 456 6.11 -56.50 23.05
C VAL A 456 6.60 -57.92 23.36
N THR A 457 7.69 -58.33 22.74
CA THR A 457 8.41 -59.60 22.99
C THR A 457 9.75 -59.33 23.69
N GLU A 458 10.58 -60.36 23.82
CA GLU A 458 11.99 -60.22 24.23
C GLU A 458 12.85 -59.40 23.26
N ASP A 459 12.48 -59.33 21.98
CA ASP A 459 13.32 -58.84 20.87
C ASP A 459 12.59 -57.90 19.87
N THR A 460 11.27 -57.72 20.02
CA THR A 460 10.44 -56.88 19.14
C THR A 460 9.40 -56.09 19.93
N ALA A 461 8.91 -55.00 19.34
CA ALA A 461 7.77 -54.25 19.86
C ALA A 461 6.97 -53.64 18.70
N THR A 462 5.64 -53.71 18.75
CA THR A 462 4.80 -53.01 17.77
C THR A 462 4.41 -51.65 18.34
N VAL A 463 4.40 -50.63 17.48
CA VAL A 463 4.08 -49.25 17.85
C VAL A 463 3.06 -48.74 16.83
N SER A 464 1.95 -48.20 17.31
CA SER A 464 0.87 -47.64 16.50
C SER A 464 0.51 -46.23 16.96
N TRP A 465 -0.07 -45.44 16.05
CA TRP A 465 -0.46 -44.03 16.29
C TRP A 465 -1.64 -43.62 15.42
N ILE A 466 -2.27 -42.50 15.75
CA ILE A 466 -3.22 -41.80 14.87
C ILE A 466 -2.41 -40.93 13.90
N LYS A 467 -2.72 -41.04 12.60
CA LYS A 467 -2.08 -40.25 11.54
C LYS A 467 -2.28 -38.75 11.74
N VAL A 468 -1.30 -37.98 11.28
CA VAL A 468 -1.40 -36.51 11.19
C VAL A 468 -2.31 -36.11 10.03
N GLN A 469 -2.94 -34.94 10.13
CA GLN A 469 -3.78 -34.36 9.08
C GLN A 469 -2.97 -33.65 8.00
N ALA A 470 -1.80 -33.12 8.38
CA ALA A 470 -0.87 -32.45 7.48
C ALA A 470 -0.40 -33.40 6.36
N PRO A 471 -0.35 -32.95 5.10
CA PRO A 471 0.25 -33.72 4.02
C PRO A 471 1.78 -33.79 4.19
N ILE A 472 2.30 -34.99 4.45
CA ILE A 472 3.69 -35.28 4.85
C ILE A 472 4.38 -36.27 3.91
N ASP A 473 5.72 -36.30 3.94
CA ASP A 473 6.51 -37.24 3.14
C ASP A 473 6.62 -38.61 3.84
N ARG A 474 6.86 -38.60 5.16
CA ARG A 474 7.08 -39.80 6.00
C ARG A 474 6.91 -39.49 7.50
N TYR A 475 6.73 -40.53 8.29
CA TYR A 475 7.02 -40.51 9.73
C TYR A 475 8.45 -40.98 9.98
N MET A 476 9.05 -40.45 11.04
CA MET A 476 10.34 -40.89 11.57
C MET A 476 10.12 -41.49 12.95
N VAL A 477 10.60 -42.73 13.15
CA VAL A 477 10.51 -43.44 14.42
C VAL A 477 11.92 -43.65 14.96
N ARG A 478 12.22 -43.08 16.12
CA ARG A 478 13.51 -43.24 16.81
C ARG A 478 13.28 -43.93 18.15
N TYR A 479 13.94 -45.06 18.36
CA TYR A 479 13.86 -45.82 19.60
C TYR A 479 15.24 -45.90 20.25
N THR A 480 15.29 -45.51 21.52
CA THR A 480 16.52 -45.40 22.31
C THR A 480 16.40 -46.31 23.53
N SER A 481 17.33 -47.25 23.72
CA SER A 481 17.38 -48.10 24.92
C SER A 481 17.95 -47.34 26.12
N ALA A 482 17.66 -47.84 27.33
CA ALA A 482 18.11 -47.26 28.59
C ALA A 482 19.65 -47.17 28.76
N ASP A 483 20.43 -47.95 28.00
CA ASP A 483 21.90 -47.88 27.94
C ASP A 483 22.44 -46.87 26.90
N GLY A 484 21.57 -46.22 26.13
CA GLY A 484 21.89 -45.10 25.24
C GLY A 484 21.94 -45.43 23.75
N ASP A 485 21.89 -46.70 23.36
CA ASP A 485 21.84 -47.07 21.94
C ASP A 485 20.54 -46.58 21.29
N ALA A 486 20.66 -45.86 20.17
CA ALA A 486 19.52 -45.32 19.45
C ALA A 486 19.52 -45.79 17.99
N LYS A 487 18.39 -46.35 17.56
CA LYS A 487 18.10 -46.67 16.15
C LYS A 487 16.98 -45.75 15.65
N GLU A 488 17.00 -45.46 14.36
CA GLU A 488 16.04 -44.58 13.70
C GLU A 488 15.57 -45.23 12.40
N THR A 489 14.29 -45.07 12.05
CA THR A 489 13.67 -45.78 10.92
C THR A 489 12.60 -44.91 10.28
N GLU A 490 12.60 -44.86 8.95
CA GLU A 490 11.60 -44.16 8.16
C GLU A 490 10.35 -45.03 7.96
N VAL A 491 9.17 -44.41 8.06
CA VAL A 491 7.87 -45.07 7.85
C VAL A 491 7.08 -44.24 6.85
N GLY A 492 6.65 -44.84 5.75
CA GLY A 492 5.87 -44.14 4.72
C GLY A 492 4.62 -43.47 5.30
N SER A 493 4.27 -42.29 4.78
CA SER A 493 3.15 -41.45 5.24
C SER A 493 1.79 -42.16 5.33
N GLU A 494 1.58 -43.21 4.52
CA GLU A 494 0.35 -44.00 4.55
C GLU A 494 0.26 -45.05 5.66
N ASN A 495 1.33 -45.27 6.42
CA ASN A 495 1.34 -46.21 7.54
C ASN A 495 1.06 -45.49 8.87
N SER A 496 0.49 -46.24 9.81
CA SER A 496 0.20 -45.78 11.18
C SER A 496 0.62 -46.80 12.25
N ILE A 497 1.52 -47.72 11.85
CA ILE A 497 2.01 -48.83 12.64
C ILE A 497 3.38 -49.27 12.13
N ILE A 498 4.27 -49.68 13.03
CA ILE A 498 5.58 -50.32 12.73
C ILE A 498 5.85 -51.42 13.77
N THR A 499 6.50 -52.51 13.35
CA THR A 499 7.14 -53.45 14.28
C THR A 499 8.64 -53.16 14.32
N LEU A 500 9.14 -52.81 15.50
CA LEU A 500 10.55 -52.63 15.81
C LEU A 500 11.20 -54.01 15.99
N LEU A 501 12.39 -54.20 15.42
CA LEU A 501 13.14 -55.45 15.40
C LEU A 501 14.51 -55.29 16.06
N ASP A 502 15.15 -56.41 16.39
CA ASP A 502 16.49 -56.48 16.99
C ASP A 502 16.63 -55.59 18.24
N LEU A 503 15.66 -55.72 19.15
CA LEU A 503 15.69 -55.11 20.49
C LEU A 503 16.44 -56.03 21.46
N LYS A 504 17.05 -55.43 22.49
CA LYS A 504 17.74 -56.15 23.57
C LYS A 504 16.73 -56.69 24.60
N PRO A 505 16.82 -57.96 25.01
CA PRO A 505 15.95 -58.52 26.07
C PRO A 505 16.10 -57.84 27.43
N GLY A 506 14.99 -57.72 28.16
CA GLY A 506 14.91 -57.15 29.50
C GLY A 506 15.32 -55.67 29.62
N MET A 507 15.19 -54.90 28.54
CA MET A 507 15.59 -53.48 28.44
C MET A 507 14.39 -52.57 28.18
N GLU A 508 14.39 -51.39 28.80
CA GLU A 508 13.42 -50.34 28.48
C GLU A 508 13.90 -49.52 27.28
N TYR A 509 12.98 -49.27 26.35
CA TYR A 509 13.13 -48.40 25.18
C TYR A 509 12.19 -47.22 25.29
N THR A 510 12.72 -46.01 25.08
CA THR A 510 11.90 -44.81 24.84
C THR A 510 11.79 -44.59 23.34
N ILE A 511 10.57 -44.62 22.82
CA ILE A 511 10.26 -44.50 21.39
C ILE A 511 9.69 -43.11 21.15
N HIS A 512 10.26 -42.39 20.20
CA HIS A 512 9.77 -41.10 19.72
C HIS A 512 9.31 -41.22 18.27
N ILE A 513 8.20 -40.56 17.95
CA ILE A 513 7.70 -40.43 16.57
C ILE A 513 7.38 -38.98 16.25
N TRP A 514 7.73 -38.55 15.05
CA TRP A 514 7.33 -37.28 14.45
C TRP A 514 7.09 -37.46 12.95
N ALA A 515 6.39 -36.51 12.34
CA ALA A 515 6.18 -36.45 10.90
C ALA A 515 7.13 -35.43 10.25
N GLU A 516 7.52 -35.68 8.99
CA GLU A 516 8.42 -34.81 8.21
C GLU A 516 7.84 -34.43 6.85
N LYS A 517 8.12 -33.19 6.42
CA LYS A 517 7.84 -32.70 5.06
C LYS A 517 8.95 -31.76 4.59
N GLY A 518 9.81 -32.24 3.70
CA GLY A 518 11.07 -31.58 3.36
C GLY A 518 11.89 -31.29 4.65
N PRO A 519 12.25 -30.03 4.94
CA PRO A 519 12.96 -29.66 6.16
C PRO A 519 12.07 -29.49 7.41
N HIS A 520 10.73 -29.53 7.27
CA HIS A 520 9.79 -29.25 8.36
C HIS A 520 9.46 -30.51 9.15
N ARG A 521 9.23 -30.37 10.45
CA ARG A 521 9.00 -31.47 11.40
C ARG A 521 7.84 -31.15 12.34
N SER A 522 7.01 -32.14 12.66
CA SER A 522 6.04 -32.02 13.77
C SER A 522 6.76 -32.01 15.13
N LYS A 523 6.03 -31.73 16.22
CA LYS A 523 6.54 -32.08 17.56
C LYS A 523 6.61 -33.61 17.69
N LYS A 524 7.43 -34.08 18.63
CA LYS A 524 7.61 -35.51 18.90
C LYS A 524 6.54 -35.98 19.89
N ALA A 525 5.82 -37.02 19.53
CA ALA A 525 5.08 -37.84 20.47
C ALA A 525 5.96 -39.02 20.92
N SER A 526 5.69 -39.59 22.08
CA SER A 526 6.51 -40.69 22.61
C SER A 526 5.73 -41.72 23.42
N THR A 527 6.28 -42.92 23.46
CA THR A 527 5.82 -44.06 24.26
C THR A 527 7.04 -44.80 24.82
N ARG A 528 6.82 -45.75 25.73
CA ARG A 528 7.88 -46.65 26.23
C ARG A 528 7.52 -48.11 25.96
N ALA A 529 8.54 -48.95 25.86
CA ALA A 529 8.43 -50.39 25.69
C ALA A 529 9.46 -51.07 26.60
N LEU A 530 9.02 -51.99 27.45
CA LEU A 530 9.93 -52.82 28.25
C LEU A 530 9.91 -54.23 27.65
N THR A 531 11.01 -54.63 27.02
CA THR A 531 11.12 -55.95 26.39
C THR A 531 11.06 -57.07 27.42
N GLY A 532 10.56 -58.23 26.99
CA GLY A 532 10.56 -59.45 27.80
C GLY A 532 11.98 -59.93 28.11
N ILE A 533 12.13 -60.74 29.16
CA ILE A 533 13.37 -61.46 29.45
C ILE A 533 13.49 -62.62 28.46
N ASP A 534 14.62 -62.76 27.78
CA ASP A 534 14.88 -63.92 26.94
C ASP A 534 14.96 -65.20 27.78
N SER A 535 14.63 -66.34 27.17
CA SER A 535 14.46 -67.59 27.90
C SER A 535 15.74 -68.43 27.87
N PRO A 536 16.11 -69.13 28.96
CA PRO A 536 17.26 -70.03 28.93
C PRO A 536 17.14 -71.04 27.78
N THR A 537 18.19 -71.18 26.97
CA THR A 537 18.18 -72.11 25.82
C THR A 537 19.12 -73.28 26.03
N LYS A 538 18.89 -74.39 25.31
CA LYS A 538 19.67 -75.64 25.44
C LYS A 538 19.78 -76.11 26.90
N LEU A 539 18.65 -76.25 27.60
CA LEU A 539 18.61 -76.94 28.89
C LEU A 539 18.94 -78.41 28.65
N LEU A 540 19.99 -78.90 29.32
CA LEU A 540 20.52 -80.26 29.20
C LEU A 540 20.67 -80.89 30.58
N THR A 541 20.66 -82.22 30.62
CA THR A 541 20.88 -83.05 31.81
C THR A 541 22.26 -83.70 31.69
N ASP A 542 23.22 -83.22 32.47
CA ASP A 542 24.65 -83.55 32.29
C ASP A 542 25.06 -84.82 33.06
N GLN A 543 24.61 -84.94 34.30
CA GLN A 543 24.91 -86.05 35.20
C GLN A 543 23.66 -86.39 35.99
N VAL A 544 23.37 -87.68 36.11
CA VAL A 544 22.25 -88.21 36.87
C VAL A 544 22.77 -89.29 37.80
N THR A 545 22.31 -89.30 39.04
CA THR A 545 22.59 -90.35 40.02
C THR A 545 21.27 -90.84 40.64
N GLU A 546 21.35 -91.71 41.64
CA GLU A 546 20.20 -92.17 42.42
C GLU A 546 19.48 -91.03 43.18
N ASN A 547 20.17 -89.94 43.53
CA ASN A 547 19.61 -88.86 44.37
C ASN A 547 19.97 -87.43 43.94
N THR A 548 20.69 -87.26 42.83
CA THR A 548 21.00 -85.95 42.23
C THR A 548 20.83 -85.93 40.73
N ILE A 549 20.48 -84.76 40.18
CA ILE A 549 20.50 -84.46 38.74
C ILE A 549 21.22 -83.12 38.56
N THR A 550 22.28 -83.09 37.76
CA THR A 550 22.94 -81.86 37.32
C THR A 550 22.37 -81.45 35.96
N VAL A 551 21.93 -80.19 35.87
CA VAL A 551 21.44 -79.58 34.62
C VAL A 551 22.25 -78.35 34.26
N SER A 552 22.46 -78.13 32.96
CA SER A 552 23.14 -76.96 32.39
C SER A 552 22.32 -76.27 31.30
N TRP A 553 22.57 -74.99 31.06
CA TRP A 553 21.85 -74.17 30.08
C TRP A 553 22.73 -73.07 29.50
N ASN A 554 22.32 -72.49 28.37
CA ASN A 554 22.87 -71.21 27.91
C ASN A 554 22.29 -70.08 28.77
N LYS A 555 23.17 -69.17 29.23
CA LYS A 555 22.74 -67.95 29.92
C LYS A 555 21.86 -67.07 29.03
N VAL A 556 20.93 -66.36 29.67
CA VAL A 556 20.12 -65.32 29.02
C VAL A 556 20.93 -64.04 28.81
N GLN A 557 20.52 -63.21 27.85
CA GLN A 557 21.15 -61.93 27.52
C GLN A 557 20.66 -60.79 28.41
N ALA A 558 19.41 -60.86 28.85
CA ALA A 558 18.82 -59.89 29.76
C ALA A 558 19.59 -59.80 31.08
N LEU A 559 19.74 -58.59 31.61
CA LEU A 559 20.23 -58.38 32.97
C LEU A 559 19.17 -58.82 33.98
N ILE A 560 19.41 -59.96 34.63
CA ILE A 560 18.50 -60.66 35.56
C ILE A 560 19.02 -60.61 37.00
N ASP A 561 18.14 -60.88 37.95
CA ASP A 561 18.48 -61.02 39.37
C ASP A 561 18.92 -62.45 39.69
N ARG A 562 18.20 -63.45 39.14
CA ARG A 562 18.38 -64.88 39.40
C ARG A 562 17.81 -65.74 38.27
N TYR A 563 18.17 -67.02 38.26
CA TYR A 563 17.34 -68.08 37.69
C TYR A 563 16.54 -68.77 38.81
N ARG A 564 15.35 -69.27 38.46
CA ARG A 564 14.65 -70.29 39.25
C ARG A 564 14.63 -71.59 38.48
N VAL A 565 14.92 -72.68 39.19
CA VAL A 565 14.75 -74.05 38.70
C VAL A 565 13.71 -74.71 39.58
N ASN A 566 12.61 -75.20 39.00
CA ASN A 566 11.72 -76.12 39.68
C ASN A 566 11.88 -77.53 39.08
N TYR A 567 11.60 -78.53 39.90
CA TYR A 567 11.66 -79.92 39.50
C TYR A 567 10.53 -80.68 40.16
N THR A 568 9.79 -81.41 39.33
CA THR A 568 8.48 -81.96 39.67
C THR A 568 8.52 -83.46 39.47
N LEU A 569 8.21 -84.24 40.51
CA LEU A 569 7.88 -85.65 40.32
C LEU A 569 6.63 -85.77 39.47
N ALA A 570 6.55 -86.80 38.62
CA ALA A 570 5.36 -87.08 37.81
C ALA A 570 4.04 -87.15 38.63
N ASP A 571 4.14 -87.47 39.92
CA ASP A 571 3.01 -87.61 40.86
C ASP A 571 2.59 -86.29 41.56
N GLY A 572 3.31 -85.18 41.33
CA GLY A 572 2.91 -83.82 41.70
C GLY A 572 3.75 -83.08 42.75
N ASP A 573 4.63 -83.75 43.50
CA ASP A 573 5.58 -83.11 44.42
C ASP A 573 6.49 -82.16 43.61
N THR A 574 6.42 -80.85 43.88
CA THR A 574 7.23 -79.82 43.22
C THR A 574 8.19 -79.18 44.21
N GLU A 575 9.48 -79.20 43.91
CA GLU A 575 10.51 -78.47 44.64
C GLU A 575 11.04 -77.30 43.80
N GLU A 576 11.43 -76.20 44.44
CA GLU A 576 11.95 -75.00 43.77
C GLU A 576 13.30 -74.58 44.36
N ARG A 577 14.21 -74.14 43.49
CA ARG A 577 15.55 -73.69 43.86
C ARG A 577 15.94 -72.41 43.13
N GLU A 578 16.33 -71.42 43.91
CA GLU A 578 17.00 -70.22 43.41
C GLU A 578 18.45 -70.54 42.98
N VAL A 579 18.86 -70.00 41.84
CA VAL A 579 20.21 -70.11 41.30
C VAL A 579 20.71 -68.71 40.92
N GLU A 580 21.90 -68.35 41.40
CA GLU A 580 22.57 -67.09 41.09
C GLU A 580 22.65 -66.84 39.58
N LYS A 581 22.37 -65.61 39.15
CA LYS A 581 22.41 -65.15 37.74
C LYS A 581 23.70 -65.47 36.98
N ASP A 582 24.83 -65.57 37.68
CA ASP A 582 26.15 -65.81 37.09
C ASP A 582 26.44 -67.30 36.84
N LYS A 583 25.55 -68.21 37.24
CA LYS A 583 25.65 -69.65 36.98
C LYS A 583 24.90 -70.04 35.70
N ASN A 584 25.32 -71.17 35.14
CA ASN A 584 24.73 -71.80 33.96
C ASN A 584 24.60 -73.33 34.14
N VAL A 585 24.77 -73.80 35.38
CA VAL A 585 24.71 -75.19 35.80
C VAL A 585 24.24 -75.23 37.26
N THR A 586 23.44 -76.24 37.63
CA THR A 586 23.07 -76.50 39.03
C THR A 586 22.85 -78.00 39.26
N THR A 587 23.14 -78.47 40.47
CA THR A 587 22.90 -79.85 40.88
C THR A 587 21.71 -79.89 41.83
N LEU A 588 20.59 -80.43 41.35
CA LEU A 588 19.41 -80.79 42.12
C LEU A 588 19.77 -81.99 43.00
N ALA A 589 19.32 -82.01 44.26
CA ALA A 589 19.74 -83.00 45.25
C ALA A 589 18.60 -83.32 46.23
N GLY A 590 18.68 -84.48 46.89
CA GLY A 590 17.57 -85.00 47.71
C GLY A 590 16.47 -85.65 46.87
N LEU A 591 16.79 -86.05 45.63
CA LEU A 591 15.86 -86.72 44.74
C LEU A 591 15.64 -88.18 45.16
N LYS A 592 14.50 -88.74 44.79
CA LYS A 592 14.13 -90.13 45.08
C LYS A 592 14.65 -91.06 43.96
N PRO A 593 15.25 -92.22 44.26
CA PRO A 593 15.79 -93.13 43.25
C PRO A 593 14.76 -93.77 42.30
N GLY A 594 15.15 -93.99 41.05
CA GLY A 594 14.35 -94.65 40.02
C GLY A 594 13.06 -93.93 39.59
N MET A 595 12.99 -92.60 39.76
CA MET A 595 11.82 -91.75 39.53
C MET A 595 12.06 -90.66 38.49
N GLU A 596 11.00 -90.30 37.76
CA GLU A 596 11.04 -89.32 36.68
C GLU A 596 10.70 -87.91 37.18
N TYR A 597 11.53 -86.96 36.76
CA TYR A 597 11.46 -85.55 37.13
C TYR A 597 11.34 -84.68 35.88
N VAL A 598 10.30 -83.85 35.83
CA VAL A 598 10.16 -82.75 34.86
C VAL A 598 10.79 -81.51 35.48
N ILE A 599 11.82 -80.98 34.85
CA ILE A 599 12.62 -79.86 35.35
C ILE A 599 12.33 -78.64 34.48
N HIS A 600 11.87 -77.53 35.06
CA HIS A 600 11.79 -76.25 34.34
C HIS A 600 12.76 -75.21 34.90
N ILE A 601 13.28 -74.37 34.01
CA ILE A 601 14.08 -73.20 34.35
C ILE A 601 13.49 -71.94 33.71
N TRP A 602 13.52 -70.83 34.45
CA TRP A 602 13.24 -69.49 33.94
C TRP A 602 14.14 -68.48 34.64
N ALA A 603 14.33 -67.33 33.99
CA ALA A 603 15.04 -66.20 34.54
C ALA A 603 14.07 -65.16 35.11
N GLU A 604 14.49 -64.44 36.15
CA GLU A 604 13.68 -63.43 36.83
C GLU A 604 14.40 -62.08 37.00
N LYS A 605 13.64 -60.99 36.92
CA LYS A 605 14.11 -59.61 37.16
C LYS A 605 12.98 -58.80 37.79
N GLY A 606 13.06 -58.50 39.09
CA GLY A 606 11.92 -57.98 39.84
C GLY A 606 10.68 -58.87 39.67
N GLU A 607 9.58 -58.28 39.21
CA GLU A 607 8.31 -58.99 38.91
C GLU A 607 8.27 -59.63 37.49
N GLN A 608 9.29 -59.42 36.65
CA GLN A 608 9.33 -60.03 35.31
C GLN A 608 9.92 -61.44 35.34
N GLN A 609 9.33 -62.35 34.56
CA GLN A 609 9.79 -63.72 34.34
C GLN A 609 9.95 -64.00 32.83
N SER A 610 10.97 -64.76 32.45
CA SER A 610 11.11 -65.31 31.08
C SER A 610 10.11 -66.45 30.83
N LYS A 611 10.00 -66.92 29.57
CA LYS A 611 9.33 -68.20 29.29
C LYS A 611 10.17 -69.33 29.93
N ARG A 612 9.50 -70.44 30.25
CA ARG A 612 10.11 -71.61 30.90
C ARG A 612 10.71 -72.54 29.85
N ALA A 613 11.97 -72.90 30.00
CA ALA A 613 12.54 -74.06 29.31
C ALA A 613 12.35 -75.32 30.16
N SER A 614 12.19 -76.48 29.54
CA SER A 614 11.91 -77.75 30.20
C SER A 614 12.80 -78.88 29.72
N THR A 615 13.14 -79.80 30.61
CA THR A 615 13.78 -81.08 30.30
C THR A 615 13.27 -82.17 31.24
N GLU A 616 13.46 -83.43 30.88
CA GLU A 616 13.00 -84.59 31.62
C GLU A 616 14.20 -85.49 31.93
N ALA A 617 14.28 -85.99 33.17
CA ALA A 617 15.34 -86.90 33.60
C ALA A 617 14.81 -87.91 34.61
N VAL A 618 15.35 -89.13 34.58
CA VAL A 618 15.00 -90.19 35.54
C VAL A 618 16.23 -90.54 36.36
N THR A 619 16.11 -90.44 37.69
CA THR A 619 17.17 -90.82 38.63
C THR A 619 17.59 -92.29 38.45
N GLU A 620 18.85 -92.60 38.74
CA GLU A 620 19.34 -93.98 38.74
C GLU A 620 18.58 -94.82 39.78
N ILE A 621 18.56 -96.14 39.59
CA ILE A 621 18.13 -97.09 40.62
C ILE A 621 19.22 -97.10 41.69
N ASP A 622 18.84 -96.97 42.97
CA ASP A 622 19.80 -96.93 44.07
C ASP A 622 20.57 -98.24 44.23
N SER A 623 21.80 -98.08 44.70
CA SER A 623 22.76 -99.17 44.85
C SER A 623 22.44 -100.01 46.10
N LEU A 624 22.58 -101.34 46.05
CA LEU A 624 22.26 -102.20 47.18
C LEU A 624 23.30 -102.06 48.30
N SER A 625 22.83 -101.79 49.53
CA SER A 625 23.64 -101.80 50.76
C SER A 625 23.63 -103.15 51.48
N HIS A 626 24.66 -103.37 52.30
CA HIS A 626 24.82 -104.55 53.17
C HIS A 626 24.67 -105.91 52.46
N LEU A 627 25.18 -106.06 51.23
CA LEU A 627 25.33 -107.38 50.62
C LEU A 627 26.34 -108.21 51.42
N VAL A 628 25.87 -109.26 52.09
CA VAL A 628 26.69 -110.15 52.92
C VAL A 628 26.41 -111.62 52.62
N THR A 629 27.39 -112.47 52.92
CA THR A 629 27.30 -113.93 52.86
C THR A 629 26.97 -114.47 54.25
N ASP A 630 25.76 -115.00 54.45
CA ASP A 630 25.27 -115.41 55.79
C ASP A 630 25.65 -116.84 56.15
N GLN A 631 25.44 -117.77 55.22
CA GLN A 631 25.67 -119.20 55.40
C GLN A 631 26.32 -119.78 54.16
N VAL A 632 27.35 -120.59 54.35
CA VAL A 632 28.09 -121.26 53.29
C VAL A 632 28.24 -122.74 53.64
N THR A 633 27.83 -123.62 52.73
CA THR A 633 28.04 -125.07 52.80
C THR A 633 29.04 -125.50 51.73
N GLU A 634 29.23 -126.81 51.55
CA GLU A 634 30.01 -127.37 50.44
C GLU A 634 29.40 -127.06 49.06
N ASP A 635 28.10 -126.86 48.99
CA ASP A 635 27.30 -126.81 47.75
C ASP A 635 26.33 -125.63 47.65
N THR A 636 26.22 -124.79 48.70
CA THR A 636 25.30 -123.64 48.75
C THR A 636 25.94 -122.41 49.39
N VAL A 637 25.50 -121.22 48.95
CA VAL A 637 25.84 -119.94 49.57
C VAL A 637 24.55 -119.13 49.71
N THR A 638 24.20 -118.73 50.93
CA THR A 638 23.12 -117.78 51.20
C THR A 638 23.67 -116.38 51.31
N ILE A 639 23.09 -115.46 50.54
CA ILE A 639 23.38 -114.03 50.58
C ILE A 639 22.15 -113.24 51.03
N SER A 640 22.36 -112.15 51.76
CA SER A 640 21.33 -111.16 52.11
C SER A 640 21.77 -109.73 51.81
N TRP A 641 20.80 -108.83 51.67
CA TRP A 641 20.99 -107.43 51.27
C TRP A 641 19.83 -106.55 51.75
N ASP A 642 20.07 -105.25 51.86
CA ASP A 642 19.00 -104.27 52.09
C ASP A 642 18.17 -104.03 50.83
N ARG A 643 16.87 -103.79 51.02
CA ARG A 643 15.97 -103.45 49.93
C ARG A 643 16.24 -102.05 49.38
N VAL A 644 16.40 -101.93 48.06
CA VAL A 644 16.47 -100.64 47.36
C VAL A 644 15.17 -99.83 47.51
N LEU A 645 15.31 -98.51 47.53
CA LEU A 645 14.24 -97.52 47.65
C LEU A 645 13.47 -97.34 46.34
N ALA A 646 14.14 -97.50 45.20
CA ALA A 646 13.53 -97.44 43.87
C ALA A 646 12.45 -98.51 43.68
N LEU A 647 11.39 -98.15 42.95
CA LEU A 647 10.40 -99.13 42.49
C LEU A 647 10.99 -99.97 41.34
N ILE A 648 11.38 -101.20 41.65
CA ILE A 648 12.00 -102.17 40.74
C ILE A 648 11.05 -103.31 40.35
N ASP A 649 11.40 -104.04 39.29
CA ASP A 649 10.68 -105.22 38.80
C ASP A 649 11.21 -106.52 39.43
N ARG A 650 12.54 -106.63 39.56
CA ARG A 650 13.27 -107.78 40.15
C ARG A 650 14.67 -107.39 40.60
N TYR A 651 15.32 -108.30 41.33
CA TYR A 651 16.76 -108.35 41.50
C TYR A 651 17.34 -109.44 40.57
N VAL A 652 18.61 -109.29 40.19
CA VAL A 652 19.37 -110.30 39.44
C VAL A 652 20.66 -110.60 40.19
N VAL A 653 20.90 -111.87 40.51
CA VAL A 653 22.14 -112.36 41.10
C VAL A 653 22.90 -113.14 40.03
N ASN A 654 24.17 -112.78 39.83
CA ASN A 654 25.08 -113.43 38.89
C ASN A 654 26.32 -113.86 39.66
N TYR A 655 26.68 -115.13 39.62
CA TYR A 655 27.81 -115.67 40.39
C TYR A 655 28.78 -116.43 39.48
N THR A 656 30.07 -116.09 39.60
CA THR A 656 31.16 -116.63 38.80
C THR A 656 32.13 -117.37 39.69
N SER A 657 32.40 -118.64 39.36
CA SER A 657 33.44 -119.45 40.00
C SER A 657 34.85 -119.03 39.58
N ALA A 658 35.87 -119.39 40.37
CA ALA A 658 37.28 -119.21 40.03
C ALA A 658 37.71 -119.85 38.68
N ASP A 659 36.99 -120.86 38.19
CA ASP A 659 37.21 -121.48 36.88
C ASP A 659 36.67 -120.64 35.70
N GLY A 660 35.85 -119.63 35.99
CA GLY A 660 35.16 -118.78 35.00
C GLY A 660 33.73 -119.22 34.63
N ASP A 661 33.23 -120.32 35.20
CA ASP A 661 31.82 -120.72 35.03
C ASP A 661 30.92 -119.69 35.73
N THR A 662 29.98 -119.09 35.00
CA THR A 662 29.05 -118.05 35.48
C THR A 662 27.60 -118.51 35.33
N GLU A 663 26.81 -118.34 36.39
CA GLU A 663 25.36 -118.58 36.42
C GLU A 663 24.60 -117.31 36.85
N GLU A 664 23.35 -117.15 36.39
CA GLU A 664 22.52 -115.98 36.67
C GLU A 664 21.09 -116.37 37.03
N ILE A 665 20.55 -115.80 38.12
CA ILE A 665 19.21 -116.08 38.63
C ILE A 665 18.41 -114.80 38.88
N GLU A 666 17.12 -114.82 38.51
CA GLU A 666 16.18 -113.75 38.86
C GLU A 666 15.61 -113.96 40.27
N VAL A 667 15.59 -112.89 41.06
CA VAL A 667 15.09 -112.88 42.44
C VAL A 667 13.96 -111.86 42.57
N GLY A 668 12.87 -112.23 43.24
CA GLY A 668 11.68 -111.37 43.31
C GLY A 668 11.93 -110.05 44.06
N LYS A 669 11.37 -108.93 43.55
CA LYS A 669 11.53 -107.55 44.09
C LYS A 669 11.16 -107.29 45.57
N ASN A 670 10.60 -108.29 46.26
CA ASN A 670 10.25 -108.22 47.68
C ASN A 670 11.18 -109.08 48.56
N MET A 671 12.16 -109.77 47.98
CA MET A 671 13.13 -110.61 48.70
C MET A 671 14.35 -109.77 49.11
N THR A 672 14.93 -110.11 50.26
CA THR A 672 16.14 -109.49 50.85
C THR A 672 17.24 -110.53 51.12
N ALA A 673 17.02 -111.78 50.69
CA ALA A 673 17.98 -112.86 50.75
C ALA A 673 17.66 -113.91 49.68
N THR A 674 18.67 -114.67 49.24
CA THR A 674 18.50 -115.87 48.41
C THR A 674 19.62 -116.88 48.69
N THR A 675 19.35 -118.15 48.43
CA THR A 675 20.33 -119.23 48.53
C THR A 675 20.72 -119.71 47.13
N LEU A 676 22.00 -119.56 46.80
CA LEU A 676 22.64 -120.14 45.63
C LEU A 676 22.87 -121.62 45.91
N VAL A 677 22.53 -122.50 44.96
CA VAL A 677 22.55 -123.97 45.14
C VAL A 677 23.25 -124.67 43.99
N GLY A 678 23.85 -125.83 44.26
CA GLY A 678 24.57 -126.62 43.24
C GLY A 678 25.98 -126.08 42.93
N LEU A 679 26.61 -125.44 43.90
CA LEU A 679 27.97 -124.91 43.79
C LEU A 679 29.00 -126.05 43.91
N LYS A 680 30.21 -125.84 43.36
CA LYS A 680 31.34 -126.77 43.50
C LYS A 680 31.95 -126.61 44.90
N PRO A 681 32.27 -127.70 45.63
CA PRO A 681 32.99 -127.62 46.90
C PRO A 681 34.41 -127.03 46.78
N GLY A 682 34.90 -126.42 47.86
CA GLY A 682 36.25 -125.83 47.95
C GLY A 682 36.56 -124.74 46.92
N THR A 683 35.55 -124.09 46.34
CA THR A 683 35.67 -123.18 45.19
C THR A 683 35.29 -121.76 45.60
N GLU A 684 36.08 -120.79 45.16
CA GLU A 684 35.80 -119.37 45.34
C GLU A 684 34.80 -118.87 44.28
N TYR A 685 33.82 -118.09 44.73
CA TYR A 685 32.76 -117.50 43.92
C TYR A 685 32.69 -115.98 44.16
N VAL A 686 32.75 -115.21 43.07
CA VAL A 686 32.44 -113.78 43.05
C VAL A 686 30.97 -113.63 42.69
N ILE A 687 30.19 -113.04 43.60
CA ILE A 687 28.73 -112.93 43.49
C ILE A 687 28.38 -111.45 43.28
N TYR A 688 27.86 -111.12 42.10
CA TYR A 688 27.30 -109.81 41.76
C TYR A 688 25.78 -109.78 41.95
N LEU A 689 25.26 -108.67 42.47
CA LEU A 689 23.83 -108.41 42.62
C LEU A 689 23.51 -106.99 42.14
N TRP A 690 22.45 -106.85 41.34
CA TRP A 690 21.85 -105.58 40.98
C TRP A 690 20.32 -105.66 40.94
N ALA A 691 19.67 -104.50 40.93
CA ALA A 691 18.23 -104.37 40.80
C ALA A 691 17.85 -103.87 39.40
N GLU A 692 16.71 -104.30 38.86
CA GLU A 692 16.26 -103.97 37.50
C GLU A 692 14.87 -103.35 37.44
N LYS A 693 14.68 -102.38 36.54
CA LYS A 693 13.39 -101.78 36.20
C LYS A 693 13.32 -101.55 34.69
N GLY A 694 12.55 -102.37 33.98
CA GLY A 694 12.54 -102.40 32.51
C GLY A 694 13.94 -102.65 31.93
N VAL A 695 14.51 -101.63 31.28
CA VAL A 695 15.88 -101.67 30.70
C VAL A 695 16.95 -100.99 31.58
N ARG A 696 16.57 -100.48 32.76
CA ARG A 696 17.48 -99.81 33.70
C ARG A 696 17.95 -100.78 34.77
N GLN A 697 19.22 -100.70 35.14
CA GLN A 697 19.87 -101.51 36.19
C GLN A 697 20.47 -100.58 37.26
N SER A 698 20.52 -101.02 38.51
CA SER A 698 21.34 -100.37 39.55
C SER A 698 22.83 -100.61 39.28
N LYS A 699 23.70 -99.93 40.04
CA LYS A 699 25.10 -100.36 40.16
C LYS A 699 25.15 -101.79 40.72
N ARG A 700 26.12 -102.58 40.25
CA ARG A 700 26.35 -103.95 40.73
C ARG A 700 27.12 -103.89 42.04
N THR A 701 26.55 -104.44 43.10
CA THR A 701 27.25 -104.71 44.36
C THR A 701 27.82 -106.13 44.29
N SER A 702 29.02 -106.36 44.84
CA SER A 702 29.66 -107.69 44.83
C SER A 702 30.05 -108.16 46.23
N THR A 703 30.04 -109.48 46.42
CA THR A 703 30.61 -110.17 47.58
C THR A 703 31.32 -111.45 47.15
N GLU A 704 32.17 -111.99 48.00
CA GLU A 704 33.01 -113.16 47.72
C GLU A 704 32.72 -114.26 48.73
N ALA A 705 32.56 -115.50 48.25
CA ALA A 705 32.29 -116.67 49.09
C ALA A 705 33.16 -117.86 48.65
N VAL A 706 33.72 -118.60 49.61
CA VAL A 706 34.45 -119.86 49.34
C VAL A 706 33.64 -121.00 49.93
N THR A 707 33.18 -121.92 49.09
CA THR A 707 32.40 -123.09 49.53
C THR A 707 33.23 -124.02 50.41
N GLY A 708 32.56 -124.75 51.30
CA GLY A 708 33.19 -125.75 52.16
C GLY A 708 33.92 -126.83 51.36
N ILE A 709 35.00 -127.37 51.92
CA ILE A 709 35.65 -128.59 51.42
C ILE A 709 34.91 -129.77 52.08
N PRO A 710 34.62 -130.88 51.36
CA PRO A 710 33.97 -132.04 51.95
C PRO A 710 34.76 -132.62 53.12
N GLU A 711 34.12 -132.82 54.27
CA GLU A 711 34.70 -133.57 55.39
C GLU A 711 34.72 -135.08 55.05
N GLU A 712 35.90 -135.71 55.10
CA GLU A 712 36.11 -137.18 54.93
C GLU A 712 35.73 -138.00 56.18
#